data_AF-A0A949S5A9-F1
#
_entry.id   AF-A0A949S5A9-F1
#
_cell.length_a   1.000
_cell.length_b   1.000
_cell.length_c   1.000
_cell.angle_alpha   90.00
_cell.angle_beta   90.00
_cell.angle_gamma   90.00
#
_symmetry.space_group_name_H-M   'P 1'
#
loop_
_entity.id
_entity.type
_entity.pdbx_description
1 polymer ?
#
loop_
_entity_poly.entity_id
_entity_poly.type
_entity_poly.pdbx_seq_one_letter_code
_entity_poly.pdbx_strand_id
1 'polypeptide(L)'
;MKKILIALLMAFSFTAQSQVKQIGEDLYLYSDKPNASDNCGVDNTFNPEIHQNLTAPIDASATEYIWPFDEELDEGVMIVNYVDDLSGSGIKDYNDNDWSYNGHNGTDICLHDFRQMDRCVRVKAAAAGTVVQISINNYDRNTEWGTGLPSNLVQIRHADGTYAFYYHLMKKSIAVKLGEYVLEGQTIGYVGSSGNSTAAHLHFEPGYYSGNTWVKRDPWQGTYNHSASLWQSQKAYIGFRDFKLQDCGVYTASLVGGNFNNTGDYFNERIYQPNTISGYESKIGFWMQFQGNYTGKQVRYEIRRSDGTLFDDIYFYISGQSQYNWSWWAPDFNPGVSVTGDWYVRVLYDNVEKKRCFFNVQLLTSNRPRLYPVAGKCFRRSFFVQKDTLRVRPVRSNMQYDLLNAPSEVTITNDSIINIGSFTQLFRLREFKVIASMGGSSTLRDTMVYKLIDTTKNPFPGNGIESLELTAKLEGFWNGSQMNEDSVKILIRASLFPYSIIDSATVLLNSNGYALSNFFNISPGIYYYLVVKHRNSIETWSKTVMQFTTGDPIAYDFTTSKTKAFGDNLKYKSGEYCIYSGDVNQDGVVDATDNSRIDNDAFNFETGYVVTDLTGDEVVDADDAVIADNNASNFVAAVRP
;
A
#
# COMPACT_ATOMS: atom_id res chain seq x y z
N MET A 1 19.28 -19.55 67.37
CA MET A 1 18.60 -19.05 68.59
C MET A 1 17.30 -18.40 68.17
N LYS A 2 16.16 -18.96 68.61
CA LYS A 2 14.82 -18.35 68.89
C LYS A 2 14.55 -16.97 68.24
N LYS A 3 13.48 -16.70 67.46
CA LYS A 3 12.07 -17.11 67.60
C LYS A 3 11.22 -16.50 66.44
N ILE A 4 10.25 -17.29 65.94
CA ILE A 4 8.82 -16.93 65.73
C ILE A 4 8.30 -16.25 64.42
N LEU A 5 7.44 -17.05 63.74
CA LEU A 5 6.14 -16.81 63.07
C LEU A 5 5.99 -16.10 61.68
N ILE A 6 5.30 -16.88 60.83
CA ILE A 6 4.22 -16.56 59.86
C ILE A 6 4.63 -16.23 58.42
N ALA A 7 4.12 -17.11 57.56
CA ALA A 7 4.05 -17.07 56.12
C ALA A 7 2.91 -16.14 55.62
N LEU A 8 2.91 -15.94 54.30
CA LEU A 8 1.92 -15.27 53.45
C LEU A 8 2.13 -13.76 53.16
N LEU A 9 2.48 -13.55 51.89
CA LEU A 9 1.88 -12.65 50.90
C LEU A 9 1.94 -11.12 51.08
N MET A 10 2.32 -10.51 49.94
CA MET A 10 2.10 -9.11 49.53
C MET A 10 2.90 -8.07 50.33
N ALA A 11 3.41 -6.98 49.78
CA ALA A 11 3.35 -6.40 48.45
C ALA A 11 4.37 -5.24 48.45
N PHE A 12 4.90 -4.96 47.27
CA PHE A 12 5.26 -3.64 46.75
C PHE A 12 5.90 -2.61 47.69
N SER A 13 7.18 -2.34 47.44
CA SER A 13 7.66 -1.04 46.97
C SER A 13 9.17 -1.18 46.76
N PHE A 14 9.72 -0.63 45.69
CA PHE A 14 10.86 0.26 45.81
C PHE A 14 11.11 1.00 44.50
N THR A 15 11.19 2.30 44.69
CA THR A 15 11.48 3.39 43.78
C THR A 15 12.92 3.34 43.26
N ALA A 16 13.08 3.89 42.06
CA ALA A 16 14.34 4.12 41.38
C ALA A 16 15.28 5.07 42.14
N GLN A 17 16.58 4.74 42.19
CA GLN A 17 17.64 5.70 41.88
C GLN A 17 19.00 5.03 41.59
N SER A 18 19.47 5.26 40.37
CA SER A 18 20.87 5.41 39.89
C SER A 18 22.02 4.64 40.56
N GLN A 19 22.64 3.74 39.78
CA GLN A 19 24.09 3.53 39.78
C GLN A 19 24.57 3.43 38.33
N VAL A 20 25.24 4.48 37.87
CA VAL A 20 26.06 4.50 36.65
C VAL A 20 27.26 3.61 36.89
N LYS A 21 27.46 2.59 36.05
CA LYS A 21 28.73 1.87 35.95
C LYS A 21 29.17 1.84 34.49
N GLN A 22 30.16 2.68 34.21
CA GLN A 22 30.88 2.80 32.96
C GLN A 22 31.72 1.53 32.75
N ILE A 23 31.42 0.75 31.71
CA ILE A 23 32.28 -0.29 31.15
C ILE A 23 32.20 -0.14 29.63
N GLY A 24 33.37 -0.18 28.99
CA GLY A 24 33.65 0.36 27.66
C GLY A 24 33.00 -0.38 26.49
N GLU A 25 32.74 0.43 25.46
CA GLU A 25 32.88 0.14 24.03
C GLU A 25 32.32 -1.21 23.53
N ASP A 26 30.99 -1.24 23.35
CA ASP A 26 30.32 -1.80 22.15
C ASP A 26 28.80 -1.52 22.20
N LEU A 27 28.45 -0.27 22.54
CA LEU A 27 27.08 0.20 22.54
C LEU A 27 26.77 0.86 21.18
N TYR A 28 26.47 0.05 20.16
CA TYR A 28 25.67 0.56 19.04
C TYR A 28 24.26 0.82 19.58
N LEU A 29 24.04 2.08 19.93
CA LEU A 29 22.80 2.67 20.41
C LEU A 29 21.62 2.20 19.54
N TYR A 30 20.70 1.46 20.16
CA TYR A 30 19.35 1.14 19.66
C TYR A 30 18.41 2.36 19.71
N SER A 31 18.93 3.59 19.62
CA SER A 31 18.14 4.81 19.82
C SER A 31 17.49 5.38 18.55
N ASP A 32 17.74 4.82 17.37
CA ASP A 32 17.12 5.25 16.11
C ASP A 32 16.56 4.04 15.35
N LYS A 33 15.49 3.41 15.88
CA LYS A 33 14.60 2.62 15.01
C LYS A 33 13.93 3.65 14.08
N PRO A 34 14.10 3.58 12.74
CA PRO A 34 13.44 4.53 11.85
C PRO A 34 11.93 4.46 12.09
N ASN A 35 11.34 5.60 12.40
CA ASN A 35 9.89 5.71 12.55
C ASN A 35 9.23 5.28 11.23
N ALA A 36 8.13 4.51 11.29
CA ALA A 36 7.29 4.22 10.11
C ALA A 36 6.74 5.50 9.44
N SER A 37 6.83 6.63 10.14
CA SER A 37 6.35 7.96 9.73
C SER A 37 6.87 8.48 8.39
N ASP A 38 7.96 7.92 7.87
CA ASP A 38 8.53 8.35 6.59
C ASP A 38 8.00 7.53 5.40
N ASN A 39 7.37 6.38 5.67
CA ASN A 39 6.86 5.47 4.64
C ASN A 39 5.43 5.81 4.18
N CYS A 40 4.58 6.36 5.07
CA CYS A 40 3.17 6.61 4.76
C CYS A 40 2.62 8.04 5.05
N GLY A 41 3.47 9.02 5.38
CA GLY A 41 3.01 10.37 5.73
C GLY A 41 2.24 11.09 4.60
N VAL A 42 1.08 11.66 4.92
CA VAL A 42 0.32 12.64 4.15
C VAL A 42 0.80 14.02 4.61
N ASP A 43 1.09 14.92 3.66
CA ASP A 43 1.52 16.29 3.97
C ASP A 43 0.31 17.09 4.51
N ASN A 44 0.40 17.58 5.75
CA ASN A 44 -0.66 18.37 6.38
C ASN A 44 -0.72 19.83 5.87
N THR A 45 -0.10 20.15 4.73
CA THR A 45 -0.11 21.49 4.11
C THR A 45 -1.07 21.64 2.92
N PHE A 46 -2.02 20.73 2.73
CA PHE A 46 -2.91 20.74 1.55
C PHE A 46 -3.80 22.01 1.45
N ASN A 47 -3.47 22.84 0.44
CA ASN A 47 -4.13 24.07 -0.01
C ASN A 47 -5.61 23.82 -0.39
N PRO A 48 -6.54 24.77 -0.17
CA PRO A 48 -7.97 24.55 -0.28
C PRO A 48 -8.44 24.78 -1.71
N GLU A 49 -8.77 23.73 -2.45
CA GLU A 49 -9.60 23.88 -3.65
C GLU A 49 -10.90 23.09 -3.50
N ILE A 50 -11.97 23.89 -3.39
CA ILE A 50 -13.39 23.62 -3.62
C ILE A 50 -13.89 22.26 -3.09
N HIS A 51 -13.90 22.14 -1.77
CA HIS A 51 -14.83 21.23 -1.11
C HIS A 51 -16.23 21.80 -1.30
N GLN A 52 -17.07 21.14 -2.10
CA GLN A 52 -18.50 21.42 -2.04
C GLN A 52 -18.94 21.22 -0.59
N ASN A 53 -19.58 22.25 -0.02
CA ASN A 53 -20.32 22.13 1.24
C ASN A 53 -21.51 21.19 0.98
N LEU A 54 -21.25 19.88 0.91
CA LEU A 54 -22.28 18.87 0.92
C LEU A 54 -22.76 18.77 2.37
N THR A 55 -23.86 19.47 2.66
CA THR A 55 -24.67 19.17 3.84
C THR A 55 -25.14 17.73 3.74
N ALA A 56 -24.93 16.96 4.81
CA ALA A 56 -25.38 15.58 4.91
C ALA A 56 -26.84 15.45 4.45
N PRO A 57 -27.17 14.51 3.55
CA PRO A 57 -28.56 14.11 3.38
C PRO A 57 -29.06 13.63 4.73
N ILE A 58 -30.15 14.22 5.23
CA ILE A 58 -30.86 13.70 6.39
C ILE A 58 -31.65 12.50 5.88
N ASP A 59 -31.00 11.34 5.80
CA ASP A 59 -31.70 10.07 5.69
C ASP A 59 -31.71 9.41 7.08
N ALA A 60 -32.90 9.02 7.53
CA ALA A 60 -33.16 8.48 8.86
C ALA A 60 -33.02 6.94 8.91
N SER A 61 -32.51 6.32 7.84
CA SER A 61 -32.16 4.91 7.83
C SER A 61 -31.04 4.61 8.83
N ALA A 62 -31.13 3.49 9.54
CA ALA A 62 -30.07 3.04 10.44
C ALA A 62 -28.75 2.89 9.67
N THR A 63 -27.66 3.40 10.24
CA THR A 63 -26.32 3.28 9.62
C THR A 63 -25.87 1.82 9.65
N GLU A 64 -25.53 1.30 8.48
CA GLU A 64 -24.84 0.02 8.30
C GLU A 64 -23.41 0.28 7.81
N TYR A 65 -22.51 -0.65 8.11
CA TYR A 65 -21.08 -0.55 7.87
C TYR A 65 -20.63 -1.57 6.82
N ILE A 66 -19.79 -1.13 5.88
CA ILE A 66 -18.96 -2.02 5.07
C ILE A 66 -17.68 -2.41 5.82
N TRP A 67 -17.03 -3.46 5.36
CA TRP A 67 -15.70 -3.83 5.83
C TRP A 67 -14.69 -2.69 5.60
N PRO A 68 -13.96 -2.21 6.63
CA PRO A 68 -13.15 -1.00 6.53
C PRO A 68 -11.77 -1.19 5.86
N PHE A 69 -11.58 -2.29 5.13
CA PHE A 69 -10.32 -2.68 4.48
C PHE A 69 -10.53 -3.07 3.01
N ASP A 70 -9.46 -2.96 2.22
CA ASP A 70 -9.38 -3.60 0.90
C ASP A 70 -9.13 -5.11 1.04
N GLU A 71 -8.39 -5.51 2.06
CA GLU A 71 -8.04 -6.89 2.38
C GLU A 71 -9.23 -7.68 2.93
N GLU A 72 -9.40 -8.91 2.48
CA GLU A 72 -10.39 -9.83 3.01
C GLU A 72 -9.94 -10.44 4.35
N LEU A 73 -10.92 -10.84 5.18
CA LEU A 73 -10.65 -11.52 6.45
C LEU A 73 -9.89 -12.83 6.20
N ASP A 74 -8.80 -13.04 6.92
CA ASP A 74 -7.79 -14.10 6.76
C ASP A 74 -6.94 -14.03 5.48
N GLU A 75 -7.13 -12.99 4.66
CA GLU A 75 -6.36 -12.73 3.44
C GLU A 75 -5.69 -11.36 3.53
N GLY A 76 -4.93 -11.16 4.62
CA GLY A 76 -4.17 -9.94 4.89
C GLY A 76 -4.53 -9.32 6.24
N VAL A 77 -5.75 -9.52 6.73
CA VAL A 77 -6.18 -9.03 8.04
C VAL A 77 -6.86 -10.12 8.84
N MET A 78 -6.77 -10.04 10.17
CA MET A 78 -7.40 -11.01 11.07
C MET A 78 -8.08 -10.30 12.23
N ILE A 79 -9.22 -10.81 12.67
CA ILE A 79 -9.85 -10.34 13.91
C ILE A 79 -9.11 -10.98 15.09
N VAL A 80 -8.71 -10.16 16.06
CA VAL A 80 -8.07 -10.62 17.30
C VAL A 80 -9.03 -10.50 18.48
N ASN A 81 -9.74 -9.38 18.60
CA ASN A 81 -10.72 -9.15 19.67
C ASN A 81 -12.05 -8.67 19.11
N TYR A 82 -13.16 -9.26 19.56
CA TYR A 82 -14.50 -8.70 19.39
C TYR A 82 -14.86 -7.75 20.53
N VAL A 83 -15.99 -7.06 20.44
CA VAL A 83 -16.50 -6.23 21.55
C VAL A 83 -16.81 -7.13 22.75
N ASP A 84 -16.56 -6.61 23.95
CA ASP A 84 -16.96 -7.25 25.20
C ASP A 84 -18.31 -6.71 25.66
N ASP A 85 -19.40 -7.43 25.41
CA ASP A 85 -20.76 -7.07 25.77
C ASP A 85 -21.09 -7.32 27.25
N LEU A 86 -20.24 -8.06 27.99
CA LEU A 86 -20.48 -8.31 29.40
C LEU A 86 -20.00 -7.14 30.27
N SER A 87 -20.90 -6.55 31.05
CA SER A 87 -20.51 -5.54 32.04
C SER A 87 -19.76 -6.16 33.23
N GLY A 88 -18.64 -5.58 33.64
CA GLY A 88 -17.94 -5.94 34.87
C GLY A 88 -16.55 -6.51 34.65
N SER A 89 -16.29 -7.69 35.22
CA SER A 89 -14.99 -8.38 35.16
C SER A 89 -15.00 -9.68 34.34
N GLY A 90 -16.15 -10.03 33.74
CA GLY A 90 -16.28 -11.18 32.85
C GLY A 90 -16.22 -10.73 31.40
N ILE A 91 -16.04 -11.67 30.49
CA ILE A 91 -15.91 -11.38 29.05
C ILE A 91 -17.05 -12.10 28.32
N LYS A 92 -17.78 -11.37 27.45
CA LYS A 92 -18.63 -12.00 26.44
C LYS A 92 -18.56 -11.26 25.11
N ASP A 93 -18.20 -11.97 24.05
CA ASP A 93 -18.42 -11.49 22.69
C ASP A 93 -19.88 -11.66 22.25
N TYR A 94 -20.21 -11.06 21.11
CA TYR A 94 -21.53 -11.09 20.50
C TYR A 94 -22.15 -12.49 20.33
N ASN A 95 -21.34 -13.54 20.36
CA ASN A 95 -21.75 -14.92 20.14
C ASN A 95 -21.56 -15.81 21.38
N ASP A 96 -21.62 -15.22 22.57
CA ASP A 96 -21.62 -15.87 23.89
C ASP A 96 -20.32 -16.62 24.24
N ASN A 97 -19.21 -16.28 23.58
CA ASN A 97 -17.88 -16.80 23.90
C ASN A 97 -16.99 -15.70 24.47
N ASP A 98 -15.72 -16.02 24.73
CA ASP A 98 -14.78 -15.13 25.40
C ASP A 98 -13.67 -14.69 24.42
N TRP A 99 -13.97 -14.50 23.12
CA TRP A 99 -13.01 -14.05 22.09
C TRP A 99 -12.80 -12.53 22.14
N SER A 100 -12.44 -12.04 23.33
CA SER A 100 -12.17 -10.63 23.62
C SER A 100 -11.30 -10.50 24.89
N TYR A 101 -11.17 -9.30 25.41
CA TYR A 101 -10.65 -9.02 26.76
C TYR A 101 -11.58 -8.07 27.50
N ASN A 102 -11.49 -8.08 28.83
CA ASN A 102 -12.43 -7.36 29.69
C ASN A 102 -12.41 -5.84 29.43
N GLY A 103 -13.59 -5.27 29.14
CA GLY A 103 -13.77 -3.85 28.86
C GLY A 103 -13.37 -3.42 27.45
N HIS A 104 -13.22 -4.36 26.51
CA HIS A 104 -12.97 -4.04 25.11
C HIS A 104 -14.24 -3.48 24.44
N ASN A 105 -14.16 -2.27 23.87
CA ASN A 105 -15.35 -1.59 23.35
C ASN A 105 -15.51 -1.67 21.83
N GLY A 106 -14.49 -2.15 21.12
CA GLY A 106 -14.46 -2.20 19.65
C GLY A 106 -14.11 -3.58 19.13
N THR A 107 -13.82 -3.64 17.82
CA THR A 107 -13.25 -4.82 17.17
C THR A 107 -11.82 -4.52 16.74
N ASP A 108 -10.88 -5.38 17.11
CA ASP A 108 -9.48 -5.28 16.71
C ASP A 108 -9.25 -6.11 15.44
N ILE A 109 -8.97 -5.41 14.35
CA ILE A 109 -8.66 -5.99 13.04
C ILE A 109 -7.16 -5.79 12.78
N CYS A 110 -6.38 -6.84 13.01
CA CYS A 110 -4.93 -6.83 13.01
C CYS A 110 -4.34 -7.18 11.65
N LEU A 111 -3.23 -6.52 11.32
CA LEU A 111 -2.31 -6.97 10.28
C LEU A 111 -1.50 -8.16 10.81
N HIS A 112 -0.88 -8.92 9.91
CA HIS A 112 0.00 -10.03 10.32
C HIS A 112 1.29 -9.55 10.98
N ASP A 113 1.79 -8.38 10.59
CA ASP A 113 3.08 -7.85 11.03
C ASP A 113 3.25 -6.35 10.73
N PHE A 114 4.25 -5.72 11.35
CA PHE A 114 4.65 -4.34 11.10
C PHE A 114 5.21 -4.10 9.70
N ARG A 115 5.65 -5.14 8.98
CA ARG A 115 6.07 -4.98 7.58
C ARG A 115 4.87 -4.78 6.67
N GLN A 116 3.75 -5.42 6.96
CA GLN A 116 2.50 -5.13 6.30
C GLN A 116 2.04 -3.71 6.61
N MET A 117 2.19 -3.25 7.85
CA MET A 117 1.96 -1.85 8.22
C MET A 117 2.80 -0.88 7.37
N ASP A 118 4.09 -1.16 7.18
CA ASP A 118 5.02 -0.35 6.37
C ASP A 118 4.64 -0.30 4.88
N ARG A 119 3.73 -1.17 4.41
CA ARG A 119 3.15 -1.13 3.05
C ARG A 119 1.93 -0.21 2.94
N CYS A 120 1.57 0.47 4.02
CA CYS A 120 0.46 1.41 4.08
C CYS A 120 -0.90 0.73 3.80
N VAL A 121 -1.31 -0.20 4.65
CA VAL A 121 -2.67 -0.78 4.58
C VAL A 121 -3.71 0.30 4.88
N ARG A 122 -4.66 0.49 3.95
CA ARG A 122 -5.66 1.56 4.02
C ARG A 122 -6.74 1.22 5.04
N VAL A 123 -7.20 2.26 5.74
CA VAL A 123 -8.43 2.24 6.54
C VAL A 123 -9.47 3.08 5.81
N LYS A 124 -10.64 2.48 5.57
CA LYS A 124 -11.77 3.13 4.90
C LYS A 124 -12.84 3.55 5.91
N ALA A 125 -13.55 4.62 5.59
CA ALA A 125 -14.79 4.96 6.26
C ALA A 125 -15.79 3.83 6.04
N ALA A 126 -16.17 3.15 7.11
CA ALA A 126 -17.10 2.02 7.07
C ALA A 126 -18.52 2.45 6.68
N ALA A 127 -18.88 3.73 6.87
CA ALA A 127 -20.11 4.33 6.40
C ALA A 127 -19.88 5.82 6.14
N ALA A 128 -20.73 6.43 5.31
CA ALA A 128 -20.69 7.87 5.05
C ALA A 128 -21.01 8.69 6.30
N GLY A 129 -20.43 9.89 6.41
CA GLY A 129 -20.67 10.76 7.57
C GLY A 129 -19.74 11.97 7.62
N THR A 130 -19.80 12.71 8.73
CA THR A 130 -18.95 13.88 8.96
C THR A 130 -17.85 13.56 9.97
N VAL A 131 -16.61 13.91 9.66
CA VAL A 131 -15.48 13.79 10.59
C VAL A 131 -15.64 14.79 11.73
N VAL A 132 -15.73 14.30 12.97
CA VAL A 132 -16.00 15.12 14.17
C VAL A 132 -14.85 15.13 15.17
N GLN A 133 -13.87 14.25 15.01
CA GLN A 133 -12.65 14.25 15.80
C GLN A 133 -11.49 13.67 15.00
N ILE A 134 -10.31 14.25 15.17
CA ILE A 134 -9.04 13.70 14.69
C ILE A 134 -7.98 13.83 15.77
N SER A 135 -7.07 12.85 15.85
CA SER A 135 -5.82 12.94 16.59
C SER A 135 -4.69 12.50 15.67
N ILE A 136 -3.65 13.33 15.56
CA ILE A 136 -2.55 13.13 14.61
C ILE A 136 -1.20 13.24 15.33
N ASN A 137 -0.15 12.76 14.65
CA ASN A 137 1.26 12.94 14.99
C ASN A 137 1.80 12.18 16.21
N ASN A 138 1.06 11.20 16.73
CA ASN A 138 1.50 10.33 17.83
C ASN A 138 2.37 9.16 17.34
N TYR A 139 3.25 8.65 18.21
CA TYR A 139 4.07 7.46 17.92
C TYR A 139 3.18 6.26 17.57
N ASP A 140 3.56 5.50 16.54
CA ASP A 140 2.69 4.58 15.81
C ASP A 140 3.24 3.16 15.63
N ARG A 141 4.34 2.81 16.31
CA ARG A 141 4.91 1.46 16.32
C ARG A 141 5.04 0.96 17.76
N ASN A 142 4.00 1.19 18.56
CA ASN A 142 3.96 0.70 19.94
C ASN A 142 3.81 -0.82 19.93
N THR A 143 4.51 -1.47 20.86
CA THR A 143 4.51 -2.92 21.08
C THR A 143 4.21 -3.27 22.54
N GLU A 144 3.93 -2.26 23.36
CA GLU A 144 3.77 -2.40 24.80
C GLU A 144 2.37 -1.97 25.25
N TRP A 145 1.82 -2.72 26.20
CA TRP A 145 0.53 -2.42 26.81
C TRP A 145 0.67 -1.48 28.01
N GLY A 146 -0.33 -0.61 28.23
CA GLY A 146 -0.42 0.28 29.38
C GLY A 146 0.54 1.46 29.35
N THR A 147 1.08 1.82 28.17
CA THR A 147 2.07 2.90 28.03
C THR A 147 1.52 4.30 28.28
N GLY A 148 0.20 4.46 28.24
CA GLY A 148 -0.46 5.78 28.36
C GLY A 148 -0.21 6.70 27.17
N LEU A 149 0.36 6.17 26.08
CA LEU A 149 0.62 6.96 24.87
C LEU A 149 -0.70 7.36 24.19
N PRO A 150 -0.80 8.58 23.64
CA PRO A 150 -1.94 9.01 22.84
C PRO A 150 -2.04 8.23 21.52
N SER A 151 -3.27 7.97 21.07
CA SER A 151 -3.56 7.32 19.79
C SER A 151 -3.79 8.35 18.68
N ASN A 152 -3.41 8.01 17.44
CA ASN A 152 -3.93 8.68 16.25
C ASN A 152 -5.28 8.05 15.90
N LEU A 153 -6.27 8.89 15.61
CA LEU A 153 -7.63 8.41 15.35
C LEU A 153 -8.41 9.35 14.46
N VAL A 154 -9.47 8.81 13.85
CA VAL A 154 -10.58 9.55 13.23
C VAL A 154 -11.87 9.12 13.91
N GLN A 155 -12.77 10.06 14.18
CA GLN A 155 -14.16 9.79 14.56
C GLN A 155 -15.09 10.37 13.50
N ILE A 156 -16.04 9.57 13.04
CA ILE A 156 -17.05 9.96 12.06
C ILE A 156 -18.42 9.91 12.74
N ARG A 157 -19.23 10.95 12.51
CA ARG A 157 -20.64 11.01 12.89
C ARG A 157 -21.51 10.69 11.68
N HIS A 158 -22.46 9.80 11.84
CA HIS A 158 -23.36 9.34 10.78
C HIS A 158 -24.72 10.06 10.81
N ALA A 159 -25.52 9.87 9.76
CA ALA A 159 -26.79 10.55 9.57
C ALA A 159 -27.83 10.22 10.67
N ASP A 160 -27.83 8.97 11.16
CA ASP A 160 -28.69 8.53 12.27
C ASP A 160 -28.27 9.03 13.66
N GLY A 161 -27.20 9.84 13.74
CA GLY A 161 -26.69 10.40 14.99
C GLY A 161 -25.74 9.47 15.74
N THR A 162 -25.43 8.29 15.19
CA THR A 162 -24.39 7.39 15.72
C THR A 162 -23.00 7.82 15.26
N TYR A 163 -21.97 7.21 15.83
CA TYR A 163 -20.57 7.53 15.58
C TYR A 163 -19.76 6.24 15.43
N ALA A 164 -18.63 6.34 14.72
CA ALA A 164 -17.62 5.29 14.70
C ALA A 164 -16.22 5.88 14.91
N PHE A 165 -15.45 5.29 15.82
CA PHE A 165 -14.03 5.58 15.98
C PHE A 165 -13.16 4.59 15.19
N TYR A 166 -12.06 5.11 14.68
CA TYR A 166 -11.00 4.39 13.98
C TYR A 166 -9.68 4.73 14.67
N TYR A 167 -9.23 3.87 15.58
CA TYR A 167 -8.05 4.11 16.42
C TYR A 167 -6.78 3.43 15.87
N HIS A 168 -5.66 3.76 16.51
CA HIS A 168 -4.34 3.18 16.31
C HIS A 168 -3.73 3.49 14.94
N LEU A 169 -4.21 4.56 14.29
CA LEU A 169 -3.78 4.94 12.94
C LEU A 169 -2.29 5.30 12.90
N MET A 170 -1.70 5.15 11.73
CA MET A 170 -0.30 5.50 11.51
C MET A 170 -0.08 7.01 11.65
N LYS A 171 1.09 7.39 12.16
CA LYS A 171 1.51 8.78 12.33
C LYS A 171 1.52 9.49 10.97
N LYS A 172 0.96 10.70 10.93
CA LYS A 172 0.81 11.52 9.71
C LYS A 172 0.03 10.80 8.59
N SER A 173 -0.77 9.79 8.88
CA SER A 173 -1.44 9.00 7.83
C SER A 173 -2.90 9.40 7.57
N ILE A 174 -3.49 10.20 8.47
CA ILE A 174 -4.89 10.63 8.38
C ILE A 174 -5.10 11.45 7.10
N ALA A 175 -6.04 11.01 6.27
CA ALA A 175 -6.28 11.53 4.93
C ALA A 175 -7.49 12.49 4.85
N VAL A 176 -8.09 12.82 6.00
CA VAL A 176 -9.31 13.63 6.11
C VAL A 176 -9.16 14.74 7.14
N LYS A 177 -9.99 15.78 7.03
CA LYS A 177 -9.99 16.94 7.92
C LYS A 177 -11.19 16.94 8.86
N LEU A 178 -11.03 17.60 10.00
CA LEU A 178 -12.15 17.87 10.90
C LEU A 178 -13.24 18.67 10.18
N GLY A 179 -14.49 18.22 10.27
CA GLY A 179 -15.64 18.81 9.57
C GLY A 179 -15.86 18.31 8.14
N GLU A 180 -14.95 17.49 7.59
CA GLU A 180 -15.10 16.91 6.25
C GLU A 180 -16.24 15.89 6.22
N TYR A 181 -17.07 15.94 5.17
CA TYR A 181 -18.01 14.86 4.87
C TYR A 181 -17.32 13.80 4.02
N VAL A 182 -17.36 12.55 4.45
CA VAL A 182 -16.73 11.41 3.79
C VAL A 182 -17.79 10.45 3.28
N LEU A 183 -17.50 9.81 2.14
CA LEU A 183 -18.32 8.74 1.58
C LEU A 183 -17.96 7.39 2.20
N GLU A 184 -18.91 6.45 2.20
CA GLU A 184 -18.63 5.05 2.49
C GLU A 184 -17.52 4.53 1.54
N GLY A 185 -16.53 3.82 2.09
CA GLY A 185 -15.38 3.32 1.34
C GLY A 185 -14.27 4.34 1.10
N GLN A 186 -14.47 5.63 1.42
CA GLN A 186 -13.41 6.64 1.31
C GLN A 186 -12.25 6.32 2.25
N THR A 187 -11.01 6.42 1.76
CA THR A 187 -9.82 6.23 2.62
C THR A 187 -9.71 7.38 3.62
N ILE A 188 -9.59 7.06 4.90
CA ILE A 188 -9.51 8.04 6.00
C ILE A 188 -8.16 8.03 6.72
N GLY A 189 -7.37 6.98 6.55
CA GLY A 189 -6.05 6.83 7.14
C GLY A 189 -5.42 5.50 6.80
N TYR A 190 -4.36 5.16 7.51
CA TYR A 190 -3.65 3.89 7.35
C TYR A 190 -3.46 3.22 8.70
N VAL A 191 -3.43 1.90 8.71
CA VAL A 191 -3.22 1.13 9.95
C VAL A 191 -1.85 1.45 10.54
N GLY A 192 -1.82 1.66 11.84
CA GLY A 192 -0.60 1.80 12.63
C GLY A 192 -0.67 0.94 13.89
N SER A 193 0.15 1.29 14.87
CA SER A 193 0.10 0.81 16.25
C SER A 193 0.33 1.98 17.20
N SER A 194 -0.45 3.05 17.06
CA SER A 194 -0.32 4.23 17.91
C SER A 194 -1.10 4.13 19.21
N GLY A 195 -0.63 4.77 20.27
CA GLY A 195 -1.28 4.72 21.57
C GLY A 195 -1.14 3.34 22.22
N ASN A 196 -2.15 2.91 22.98
CA ASN A 196 -2.11 1.63 23.69
C ASN A 196 -2.38 0.42 22.75
N SER A 197 -1.35 0.02 22.02
CA SER A 197 -1.41 -1.04 21.00
C SER A 197 -0.13 -1.86 21.02
N THR A 198 -0.23 -3.18 20.91
CA THR A 198 0.90 -4.12 20.93
C THR A 198 1.25 -4.71 19.55
N ALA A 199 0.38 -4.53 18.56
CA ALA A 199 0.54 -4.98 17.18
C ALA A 199 -0.14 -4.00 16.22
N ALA A 200 0.25 -3.99 14.94
CA ALA A 200 -0.38 -3.11 13.96
C ALA A 200 -1.83 -3.55 13.68
N HIS A 201 -2.82 -2.70 14.02
CA HIS A 201 -4.23 -3.02 13.87
C HIS A 201 -5.11 -1.77 13.80
N LEU A 202 -6.33 -1.96 13.28
CA LEU A 202 -7.42 -1.01 13.44
C LEU A 202 -8.28 -1.46 14.63
N HIS A 203 -8.49 -0.57 15.59
CA HIS A 203 -9.57 -0.72 16.57
C HIS A 203 -10.77 0.10 16.09
N PHE A 204 -11.82 -0.61 15.67
CA PHE A 204 -13.06 -0.06 15.14
C PHE A 204 -14.15 -0.10 16.21
N GLU A 205 -14.65 1.07 16.62
CA GLU A 205 -15.56 1.21 17.76
C GLU A 205 -16.79 2.05 17.38
N PRO A 206 -17.89 1.40 16.96
CA PRO A 206 -19.19 2.04 16.79
C PRO A 206 -19.84 2.39 18.13
N GLY A 207 -20.63 3.46 18.17
CA GLY A 207 -21.33 3.86 19.37
C GLY A 207 -22.13 5.15 19.22
N TYR A 208 -22.55 5.71 20.35
CA TYR A 208 -23.23 6.99 20.42
C TYR A 208 -22.96 7.67 21.78
N TYR A 209 -23.24 8.97 21.84
CA TYR A 209 -23.18 9.71 23.10
C TYR A 209 -24.56 9.80 23.74
N SER A 210 -24.65 9.36 24.99
CA SER A 210 -25.79 9.64 25.87
C SER A 210 -25.37 10.73 26.85
N GLY A 211 -25.72 11.98 26.54
CA GLY A 211 -25.13 13.15 27.18
C GLY A 211 -23.64 13.25 26.85
N ASN A 212 -22.78 13.27 27.88
CA ASN A 212 -21.32 13.27 27.71
C ASN A 212 -20.69 11.87 27.84
N THR A 213 -21.52 10.83 27.97
CA THR A 213 -21.05 9.46 28.17
C THR A 213 -21.06 8.72 26.85
N TRP A 214 -19.93 8.10 26.50
CA TRP A 214 -19.84 7.18 25.37
C TRP A 214 -20.54 5.86 25.67
N VAL A 215 -21.39 5.42 24.76
CA VAL A 215 -22.05 4.12 24.80
C VAL A 215 -21.67 3.36 23.54
N LYS A 216 -20.87 2.30 23.71
CA LYS A 216 -20.48 1.42 22.62
C LYS A 216 -21.68 0.72 22.00
N ARG A 217 -21.55 0.34 20.73
CA ARG A 217 -22.48 -0.54 20.03
C ARG A 217 -21.67 -1.66 19.40
N ASP A 218 -21.97 -2.89 19.79
CA ASP A 218 -21.40 -4.05 19.12
C ASP A 218 -21.99 -4.14 17.68
N PRO A 219 -21.15 -4.07 16.63
CA PRO A 219 -21.63 -4.16 15.25
C PRO A 219 -22.02 -5.59 14.84
N TRP A 220 -21.72 -6.60 15.65
CA TRP A 220 -21.92 -8.01 15.35
C TRP A 220 -23.21 -8.55 15.97
N GLN A 221 -24.00 -9.25 15.18
CA GLN A 221 -25.18 -10.00 15.64
C GLN A 221 -24.81 -11.45 15.97
N GLY A 222 -25.29 -11.97 17.10
CA GLY A 222 -25.11 -13.37 17.48
C GLY A 222 -25.98 -13.81 18.65
N THR A 223 -25.58 -14.89 19.30
CA THR A 223 -26.33 -15.50 20.42
C THR A 223 -26.31 -14.70 21.72
N TYR A 224 -25.40 -13.74 21.86
CA TYR A 224 -25.37 -12.82 23.01
C TYR A 224 -25.93 -11.44 22.60
N ASN A 225 -25.43 -10.87 21.50
CA ASN A 225 -25.99 -9.65 20.93
C ASN A 225 -27.12 -9.97 19.95
N HIS A 226 -28.37 -9.88 20.42
CA HIS A 226 -29.55 -10.17 19.61
C HIS A 226 -29.97 -9.02 18.69
N SER A 227 -29.27 -7.88 18.74
CA SER A 227 -29.53 -6.74 17.86
C SER A 227 -29.25 -7.12 16.40
N ALA A 228 -29.90 -6.42 15.47
CA ALA A 228 -29.56 -6.57 14.06
C ALA A 228 -28.08 -6.21 13.83
N SER A 229 -27.42 -6.94 12.93
CA SER A 229 -26.04 -6.66 12.55
C SER A 229 -25.94 -5.23 12.04
N LEU A 230 -24.87 -4.53 12.42
CA LEU A 230 -24.55 -3.23 11.82
C LEU A 230 -23.67 -3.39 10.59
N TRP A 231 -23.29 -4.61 10.22
CA TRP A 231 -22.56 -4.86 8.98
C TRP A 231 -23.55 -5.11 7.84
N GLN A 232 -23.36 -4.43 6.71
CA GLN A 232 -24.10 -4.75 5.47
C GLN A 232 -23.91 -6.22 5.07
N SER A 233 -22.71 -6.75 5.33
CA SER A 233 -22.37 -8.17 5.15
C SER A 233 -21.50 -8.65 6.30
N GLN A 234 -22.14 -9.18 7.35
CA GLN A 234 -21.43 -9.72 8.51
C GLN A 234 -20.52 -10.90 8.14
N LYS A 235 -19.25 -10.82 8.53
CA LYS A 235 -18.28 -11.92 8.37
C LYS A 235 -18.61 -13.07 9.33
N ALA A 236 -18.24 -14.30 8.96
CA ALA A 236 -18.43 -15.47 9.80
C ALA A 236 -17.67 -15.37 11.13
N TYR A 237 -18.29 -15.84 12.21
CA TYR A 237 -17.68 -15.84 13.54
C TYR A 237 -16.42 -16.72 13.58
N ILE A 238 -15.32 -16.18 14.12
CA ILE A 238 -14.03 -16.88 14.13
C ILE A 238 -13.74 -17.68 15.41
N GLY A 239 -14.43 -17.40 16.53
CA GLY A 239 -14.03 -17.96 17.82
C GLY A 239 -14.29 -19.46 18.01
N PHE A 240 -15.06 -20.08 17.12
CA PHE A 240 -15.22 -21.55 17.07
C PHE A 240 -14.13 -22.27 16.28
N ARG A 241 -13.18 -21.55 15.67
CA ARG A 241 -12.16 -22.19 14.84
C ARG A 241 -11.19 -22.98 15.70
N ASP A 242 -11.07 -24.28 15.41
CA ASP A 242 -10.14 -25.18 16.11
C ASP A 242 -8.66 -24.80 15.85
N PHE A 243 -8.30 -24.54 14.59
CA PHE A 243 -6.96 -24.08 14.22
C PHE A 243 -6.95 -23.37 12.86
N LYS A 244 -6.45 -22.14 12.85
CA LYS A 244 -6.16 -21.34 11.66
C LYS A 244 -4.69 -20.96 11.66
N LEU A 245 -3.96 -21.48 10.67
CA LEU A 245 -2.63 -20.99 10.36
C LEU A 245 -2.78 -19.69 9.57
N GLN A 246 -2.32 -18.58 10.13
CA GLN A 246 -2.30 -17.29 9.44
C GLN A 246 -1.05 -17.19 8.55
N ASP A 247 0.11 -17.59 9.09
CA ASP A 247 1.32 -17.64 8.26
C ASP A 247 2.40 -18.60 8.75
N CYS A 248 3.34 -18.95 7.87
CA CYS A 248 4.57 -19.67 8.19
C CYS A 248 5.75 -19.14 7.41
N GLY A 249 6.96 -19.40 7.92
CA GLY A 249 8.19 -19.14 7.19
C GLY A 249 9.40 -19.85 7.76
N VAL A 250 10.43 -19.97 6.93
CA VAL A 250 11.79 -20.35 7.35
C VAL A 250 12.64 -19.13 7.63
N TYR A 251 13.67 -19.29 8.45
CA TYR A 251 14.68 -18.28 8.74
C TYR A 251 16.03 -18.93 9.10
N THR A 252 17.08 -18.13 9.20
CA THR A 252 18.44 -18.57 9.54
C THR A 252 18.99 -17.74 10.68
N ALA A 253 20.13 -18.15 11.24
CA ALA A 253 20.78 -17.44 12.34
C ALA A 253 21.05 -15.97 11.97
N SER A 254 21.50 -15.76 10.74
CA SER A 254 21.81 -14.43 10.20
C SER A 254 20.60 -13.48 10.15
N LEU A 255 19.36 -13.99 10.14
CA LEU A 255 18.15 -13.19 10.09
C LEU A 255 17.62 -12.77 11.47
N VAL A 256 18.07 -13.42 12.54
CA VAL A 256 17.66 -13.16 13.94
C VAL A 256 18.83 -12.74 14.83
N GLY A 257 19.87 -12.16 14.25
CA GLY A 257 21.05 -11.69 15.00
C GLY A 257 21.86 -12.82 15.65
N GLY A 258 21.76 -14.05 15.15
CA GLY A 258 22.43 -15.23 15.68
C GLY A 258 21.73 -15.89 16.86
N ASN A 259 20.68 -15.27 17.42
CA ASN A 259 19.99 -15.77 18.60
C ASN A 259 18.56 -16.26 18.26
N PHE A 260 18.40 -17.57 18.17
CA PHE A 260 17.11 -18.20 17.91
C PHE A 260 16.15 -18.23 19.12
N ASN A 261 16.61 -17.78 20.30
CA ASN A 261 15.82 -17.81 21.53
C ASN A 261 15.10 -16.49 21.83
N ASN A 262 15.43 -15.39 21.14
CA ASN A 262 14.78 -14.09 21.33
C ASN A 262 14.20 -13.57 20.01
N THR A 263 13.20 -14.29 19.48
CA THR A 263 12.67 -14.08 18.12
C THR A 263 11.32 -13.37 18.07
N GLY A 264 10.64 -13.16 19.21
CA GLY A 264 9.30 -12.57 19.28
C GLY A 264 9.20 -11.19 18.61
N ASP A 265 10.12 -10.28 18.94
CA ASP A 265 10.18 -8.95 18.33
C ASP A 265 10.43 -9.00 16.82
N TYR A 266 11.19 -10.00 16.35
CA TYR A 266 11.52 -10.17 14.93
C TYR A 266 10.34 -10.72 14.11
N PHE A 267 9.45 -11.50 14.73
CA PHE A 267 8.26 -12.00 14.07
C PHE A 267 7.23 -10.91 13.86
N ASN A 268 7.06 -10.03 14.84
CA ASN A 268 6.23 -8.83 14.71
C ASN A 268 6.75 -7.90 13.58
N GLU A 269 8.07 -7.86 13.35
CA GLU A 269 8.72 -7.10 12.26
C GLU A 269 8.79 -7.84 10.91
N ARG A 270 8.22 -9.04 10.89
CA ARG A 270 8.32 -10.04 9.83
C ARG A 270 9.73 -10.40 9.41
N ILE A 271 10.15 -11.62 9.75
CA ILE A 271 11.43 -12.15 9.26
C ILE A 271 11.33 -12.41 7.75
N TYR A 272 12.33 -11.93 7.01
CA TYR A 272 12.49 -12.26 5.59
C TYR A 272 12.61 -13.77 5.40
N GLN A 273 11.84 -14.34 4.47
CA GLN A 273 11.90 -15.77 4.17
C GLN A 273 12.96 -16.02 3.10
N PRO A 274 14.08 -16.70 3.42
CA PRO A 274 15.08 -17.01 2.42
C PRO A 274 14.56 -18.09 1.45
N ASN A 275 14.52 -17.74 0.17
CA ASN A 275 14.27 -18.73 -0.90
C ASN A 275 15.46 -19.68 -1.11
N THR A 276 16.64 -19.33 -0.59
CA THR A 276 17.85 -20.16 -0.66
C THR A 276 18.58 -20.15 0.67
N ILE A 277 18.89 -21.34 1.19
CA ILE A 277 19.61 -21.57 2.43
C ILE A 277 20.91 -22.30 2.10
N SER A 278 22.01 -21.87 2.70
CA SER A 278 23.30 -22.54 2.52
C SER A 278 23.28 -23.88 3.25
N GLY A 279 23.76 -24.94 2.60
CA GLY A 279 24.03 -26.23 3.25
C GLY A 279 25.09 -26.16 4.35
N TYR A 280 25.77 -25.01 4.53
CA TYR A 280 26.72 -24.74 5.61
C TYR A 280 26.12 -23.95 6.79
N GLU A 281 24.84 -23.56 6.75
CA GLU A 281 24.18 -23.02 7.95
C GLU A 281 24.20 -24.08 9.04
N SER A 282 24.53 -23.72 10.28
CA SER A 282 24.55 -24.66 11.42
C SER A 282 23.18 -24.87 12.07
N LYS A 283 22.24 -23.97 11.80
CA LYS A 283 20.84 -24.01 12.25
C LYS A 283 19.93 -23.39 11.21
N ILE A 284 18.73 -23.94 11.10
CA ILE A 284 17.60 -23.37 10.38
C ILE A 284 16.49 -23.12 11.40
N GLY A 285 15.71 -22.08 11.20
CA GLY A 285 14.53 -21.79 11.98
C GLY A 285 13.29 -21.92 11.13
N PHE A 286 12.19 -22.30 11.75
CA PHE A 286 10.86 -22.23 11.18
C PHE A 286 9.93 -21.59 12.20
N TRP A 287 9.01 -20.76 11.71
CA TRP A 287 8.04 -20.07 12.54
C TRP A 287 6.64 -20.19 11.92
N MET A 288 5.62 -20.11 12.77
CA MET A 288 4.24 -19.95 12.37
C MET A 288 3.52 -18.88 13.21
N GLN A 289 2.55 -18.23 12.59
CA GLN A 289 1.53 -17.41 13.23
C GLN A 289 0.19 -18.11 13.09
N PHE A 290 -0.56 -18.21 14.18
CA PHE A 290 -1.82 -18.96 14.19
C PHE A 290 -2.82 -18.42 15.21
N GLN A 291 -4.08 -18.78 15.00
CA GLN A 291 -5.23 -18.46 15.87
C GLN A 291 -6.12 -19.69 16.02
N GLY A 292 -6.81 -19.81 17.15
CA GLY A 292 -7.81 -20.85 17.33
C GLY A 292 -8.16 -21.14 18.78
N ASN A 293 -9.14 -22.03 18.93
CA ASN A 293 -9.59 -22.61 20.18
C ASN A 293 -9.19 -24.09 20.20
N TYR A 294 -8.06 -24.39 20.84
CA TYR A 294 -7.34 -25.64 20.64
C TYR A 294 -7.89 -26.75 21.52
N THR A 295 -8.28 -27.84 20.88
CA THR A 295 -8.81 -29.06 21.53
C THR A 295 -7.73 -30.04 22.00
N GLY A 296 -6.53 -29.54 22.38
CA GLY A 296 -5.43 -30.40 22.84
C GLY A 296 -4.83 -31.28 21.73
N LYS A 297 -5.05 -30.92 20.47
CA LYS A 297 -4.53 -31.63 19.29
C LYS A 297 -3.05 -31.30 19.03
N GLN A 298 -2.39 -32.22 18.34
CA GLN A 298 -0.97 -32.12 18.04
C GLN A 298 -0.71 -31.14 16.89
N VAL A 299 0.28 -30.28 17.07
CA VAL A 299 0.86 -29.45 16.01
C VAL A 299 2.28 -29.91 15.75
N ARG A 300 2.63 -30.14 14.48
CA ARG A 300 3.91 -30.70 14.07
C ARG A 300 4.56 -29.90 12.96
N TYR A 301 5.85 -29.61 13.13
CA TYR A 301 6.72 -29.14 12.06
C TYR A 301 7.44 -30.35 11.46
N GLU A 302 7.43 -30.50 10.15
CA GLU A 302 8.25 -31.50 9.45
C GLU A 302 9.10 -30.84 8.37
N ILE A 303 10.42 -31.03 8.45
CA ILE A 303 11.37 -30.65 7.40
C ILE A 303 11.61 -31.85 6.50
N ARG A 304 11.39 -31.66 5.20
CA ARG A 304 11.55 -32.69 4.18
C ARG A 304 12.62 -32.26 3.18
N ARG A 305 13.47 -33.21 2.82
CA ARG A 305 14.51 -33.02 1.80
C ARG A 305 13.88 -32.96 0.41
N SER A 306 14.70 -32.63 -0.59
CA SER A 306 14.29 -32.60 -2.00
C SER A 306 13.79 -33.94 -2.56
N ASP A 307 14.23 -35.06 -1.99
CA ASP A 307 13.75 -36.40 -2.32
C ASP A 307 12.49 -36.83 -1.51
N GLY A 308 11.96 -35.94 -0.66
CA GLY A 308 10.81 -36.21 0.21
C GLY A 308 11.14 -36.97 1.50
N THR A 309 12.40 -37.36 1.73
CA THR A 309 12.80 -37.99 2.99
C THR A 309 12.71 -37.00 4.16
N LEU A 310 12.38 -37.52 5.34
CA LEU A 310 12.32 -36.72 6.56
C LEU A 310 13.74 -36.30 6.95
N PHE A 311 13.96 -34.99 7.08
CA PHE A 311 15.19 -34.47 7.65
C PHE A 311 15.06 -34.35 9.15
N ASP A 312 14.00 -33.70 9.62
CA ASP A 312 13.76 -33.46 11.03
C ASP A 312 12.29 -33.14 11.29
N ASP A 313 11.83 -33.34 12.52
CA ASP A 313 10.51 -32.96 12.97
C ASP A 313 10.46 -32.65 14.46
N ILE A 314 9.46 -31.85 14.85
CA ILE A 314 9.09 -31.67 16.24
C ILE A 314 7.58 -31.52 16.33
N TYR A 315 7.01 -31.95 17.44
CA TYR A 315 5.61 -31.72 17.74
C TYR A 315 5.42 -31.13 19.14
N PHE A 316 4.30 -30.45 19.30
CA PHE A 316 3.84 -29.90 20.57
C PHE A 316 2.32 -29.93 20.59
N TYR A 317 1.76 -29.80 21.79
CA TYR A 317 0.32 -29.69 22.00
C TYR A 317 -0.02 -28.27 22.37
N ILE A 318 -1.12 -27.76 21.82
CA ILE A 318 -1.66 -26.46 22.18
C ILE A 318 -3.02 -26.70 22.83
N SER A 319 -3.25 -26.04 23.95
CA SER A 319 -4.50 -26.10 24.68
C SER A 319 -5.00 -24.69 24.99
N GLY A 320 -6.32 -24.55 25.07
CA GLY A 320 -6.98 -23.28 25.38
C GLY A 320 -7.22 -22.42 24.14
N GLN A 321 -7.57 -21.17 24.38
CA GLN A 321 -7.87 -20.19 23.34
C GLN A 321 -6.62 -19.33 23.08
N SER A 322 -6.34 -19.05 21.81
CA SER A 322 -5.40 -17.98 21.48
C SER A 322 -5.88 -17.19 20.28
N GLN A 323 -6.14 -15.93 20.56
CA GLN A 323 -6.59 -14.92 19.60
C GLN A 323 -5.47 -14.47 18.66
N TYR A 324 -4.21 -14.68 19.05
CA TYR A 324 -3.02 -14.37 18.26
C TYR A 324 -1.81 -15.02 18.94
N ASN A 325 -1.10 -15.91 18.25
CA ASN A 325 0.11 -16.52 18.79
C ASN A 325 1.18 -16.82 17.74
N TRP A 326 2.39 -17.02 18.25
CA TRP A 326 3.56 -17.42 17.49
C TRP A 326 4.12 -18.71 18.05
N SER A 327 4.61 -19.56 17.16
CA SER A 327 5.45 -20.70 17.53
C SER A 327 6.63 -20.75 16.60
N TRP A 328 7.76 -21.21 17.12
CA TRP A 328 8.98 -21.37 16.34
C TRP A 328 9.76 -22.58 16.79
N TRP A 329 10.58 -23.09 15.89
CA TRP A 329 11.47 -24.21 16.13
C TRP A 329 12.73 -24.04 15.30
N ALA A 330 13.88 -24.28 15.92
CA ALA A 330 15.19 -24.03 15.33
C ALA A 330 16.14 -25.21 15.49
N PRO A 331 15.95 -26.28 14.70
CA PRO A 331 16.80 -27.46 14.79
C PRO A 331 18.22 -27.18 14.31
N ASP A 332 19.13 -28.06 14.71
CA ASP A 332 20.45 -28.10 14.12
C ASP A 332 20.32 -28.45 12.63
N PHE A 333 20.96 -27.65 11.79
CA PHE A 333 20.94 -27.82 10.35
C PHE A 333 22.37 -28.12 9.94
N ASN A 334 22.60 -29.32 9.43
CA ASN A 334 23.88 -29.68 8.82
C ASN A 334 23.59 -30.81 7.82
N PRO A 335 22.92 -30.48 6.70
CA PRO A 335 22.43 -31.49 5.77
C PRO A 335 23.58 -32.25 5.07
N GLY A 336 24.81 -31.74 5.11
CA GLY A 336 25.96 -32.29 4.43
C GLY A 336 26.10 -31.78 2.99
N VAL A 337 27.28 -31.98 2.40
CA VAL A 337 27.67 -31.37 1.11
C VAL A 337 27.07 -32.03 -0.14
N SER A 338 26.25 -33.06 -0.01
CA SER A 338 25.71 -33.85 -1.14
C SER A 338 24.21 -33.69 -1.39
N VAL A 339 23.50 -32.87 -0.61
CA VAL A 339 22.04 -32.73 -0.69
C VAL A 339 21.65 -31.28 -0.92
N THR A 340 21.62 -30.92 -2.20
CA THR A 340 21.07 -29.65 -2.70
C THR A 340 19.68 -29.88 -3.31
N GLY A 341 18.94 -28.79 -3.54
CA GLY A 341 17.64 -28.83 -4.20
C GLY A 341 16.52 -28.26 -3.34
N ASP A 342 15.28 -28.42 -3.79
CA ASP A 342 14.11 -27.81 -3.18
C ASP A 342 13.62 -28.61 -1.98
N TRP A 343 13.87 -28.08 -0.79
CA TRP A 343 13.38 -28.62 0.46
C TRP A 343 12.09 -27.91 0.85
N TYR A 344 11.39 -28.46 1.84
CA TYR A 344 10.24 -27.77 2.41
C TYR A 344 10.07 -28.07 3.89
N VAL A 345 9.54 -27.11 4.62
CA VAL A 345 8.95 -27.33 5.94
C VAL A 345 7.44 -27.31 5.79
N ARG A 346 6.74 -28.24 6.41
CA ARG A 346 5.28 -28.25 6.46
C ARG A 346 4.77 -28.23 7.89
N VAL A 347 3.61 -27.59 8.08
CA VAL A 347 2.86 -27.60 9.33
C VAL A 347 1.75 -28.63 9.21
N LEU A 348 1.69 -29.56 10.16
CA LEU A 348 0.57 -30.47 10.33
C LEU A 348 -0.18 -30.12 11.61
N TYR A 349 -1.50 -30.17 11.54
CA TYR A 349 -2.40 -30.08 12.67
C TYR A 349 -3.24 -31.35 12.71
N ASP A 350 -3.10 -32.14 13.77
CA ASP A 350 -3.75 -33.46 13.92
C ASP A 350 -3.49 -34.36 12.70
N ASN A 351 -2.22 -34.42 12.28
CA ASN A 351 -1.74 -35.13 11.08
C ASN A 351 -2.30 -34.64 9.73
N VAL A 352 -3.09 -33.57 9.69
CA VAL A 352 -3.53 -32.93 8.45
C VAL A 352 -2.58 -31.79 8.09
N GLU A 353 -1.98 -31.85 6.90
CA GLU A 353 -1.12 -30.79 6.38
C GLU A 353 -1.92 -29.49 6.18
N LYS A 354 -1.46 -28.40 6.79
CA LYS A 354 -2.09 -27.07 6.71
C LYS A 354 -1.40 -26.15 5.71
N LYS A 355 -0.08 -26.18 5.66
CA LYS A 355 0.73 -25.37 4.73
C LYS A 355 2.11 -25.97 4.56
N ARG A 356 2.72 -25.66 3.42
CA ARG A 356 4.10 -26.00 3.08
C ARG A 356 4.84 -24.75 2.66
N CYS A 357 6.03 -24.58 3.21
CA CYS A 357 6.93 -23.45 3.02
C CYS A 357 8.21 -24.02 2.36
N PHE A 358 8.41 -23.74 1.06
CA PHE A 358 9.54 -24.26 0.26
C PHE A 358 10.79 -23.37 0.39
N PHE A 359 11.97 -23.99 0.30
CA PHE A 359 13.25 -23.28 0.24
C PHE A 359 14.30 -24.15 -0.45
N ASN A 360 15.20 -23.53 -1.20
CA ASN A 360 16.25 -24.26 -1.93
C ASN A 360 17.52 -24.37 -1.07
N VAL A 361 18.08 -25.57 -0.92
CA VAL A 361 19.37 -25.80 -0.25
C VAL A 361 20.48 -25.85 -1.29
N GLN A 362 21.53 -25.05 -1.11
CA GLN A 362 22.68 -25.00 -2.03
C GLN A 362 24.03 -25.03 -1.31
N LEU A 363 25.06 -25.52 -2.00
CA LEU A 363 26.46 -25.42 -1.59
C LEU A 363 26.99 -24.02 -1.89
N LEU A 364 26.41 -23.02 -1.24
CA LEU A 364 26.91 -21.66 -1.30
C LEU A 364 27.80 -21.42 -0.08
N THR A 365 29.10 -21.25 -0.29
CA THR A 365 29.95 -20.64 0.72
C THR A 365 29.38 -19.26 1.04
N SER A 366 28.97 -19.07 2.29
CA SER A 366 28.68 -17.78 2.90
C SER A 366 29.65 -16.72 2.36
N ASN A 367 29.12 -15.70 1.66
CA ASN A 367 29.66 -14.33 1.47
C ASN A 367 28.99 -13.63 0.26
N ARG A 368 27.66 -13.75 0.07
CA ARG A 368 26.96 -12.74 -0.74
C ARG A 368 26.70 -11.53 0.16
N PRO A 369 26.97 -10.29 -0.31
CA PRO A 369 26.56 -9.10 0.43
C PRO A 369 25.05 -9.18 0.65
N ARG A 370 24.56 -8.69 1.80
CA ARG A 370 23.12 -8.58 2.08
C ARG A 370 22.78 -7.16 2.46
N LEU A 371 21.95 -6.51 1.65
CA LEU A 371 21.45 -5.16 1.87
C LEU A 371 20.45 -5.16 3.03
N TYR A 372 20.55 -4.18 3.92
CA TYR A 372 19.66 -4.02 5.06
C TYR A 372 18.93 -2.67 4.98
N PRO A 373 17.58 -2.65 4.91
CA PRO A 373 16.64 -3.79 4.91
C PRO A 373 16.54 -4.50 3.55
N VAL A 374 16.34 -5.83 3.54
CA VAL A 374 16.30 -6.64 2.30
C VAL A 374 15.05 -6.38 1.43
N ALA A 375 13.94 -5.99 2.06
CA ALA A 375 12.62 -5.89 1.42
C ALA A 375 12.41 -4.63 0.57
N GLY A 376 13.41 -3.76 0.49
CA GLY A 376 13.24 -2.46 -0.12
C GLY A 376 12.96 -1.33 0.86
N LYS A 377 12.91 -0.11 0.33
CA LYS A 377 12.52 1.08 1.09
C LYS A 377 11.57 1.95 0.28
N CYS A 378 10.61 2.55 0.97
CA CYS A 378 9.71 3.55 0.39
C CYS A 378 10.18 4.94 0.81
N PHE A 379 10.18 5.89 -0.12
CA PHE A 379 10.49 7.29 0.13
C PHE A 379 9.37 8.15 -0.42
N ARG A 380 8.87 9.08 0.39
CA ARG A 380 7.77 9.99 0.05
C ARG A 380 8.28 11.40 -0.14
N ARG A 381 8.04 12.03 -1.30
CA ARG A 381 8.47 13.40 -1.59
C ARG A 381 7.77 14.42 -0.66
N SER A 382 8.46 14.88 0.38
CA SER A 382 8.29 16.24 0.89
C SER A 382 9.45 17.09 0.37
N PHE A 383 9.33 18.42 0.33
CA PHE A 383 10.16 19.40 -0.39
C PHE A 383 11.68 19.47 -0.04
N PHE A 384 12.31 18.36 0.34
CA PHE A 384 13.71 18.26 0.74
C PHE A 384 14.44 17.09 0.07
N VAL A 385 15.77 17.23 -0.07
CA VAL A 385 16.67 16.13 -0.48
C VAL A 385 16.62 15.04 0.57
N GLN A 386 16.32 13.81 0.16
CA GLN A 386 16.27 12.65 1.06
C GLN A 386 17.55 11.83 0.90
N LYS A 387 18.01 11.25 2.01
CA LYS A 387 19.22 10.44 2.04
C LYS A 387 18.95 9.11 2.68
N ASP A 388 19.58 8.09 2.13
CA ASP A 388 19.59 6.76 2.73
C ASP A 388 20.99 6.19 2.81
N THR A 389 21.34 5.66 3.98
CA THR A 389 22.61 4.95 4.17
C THR A 389 22.41 3.46 3.98
N LEU A 390 22.99 2.93 2.91
CA LEU A 390 23.06 1.51 2.59
C LEU A 390 23.92 0.79 3.62
N ARG A 391 23.35 -0.26 4.21
CA ARG A 391 24.03 -1.12 5.18
C ARG A 391 24.16 -2.51 4.59
N VAL A 392 25.37 -3.06 4.57
CA VAL A 392 25.68 -4.41 4.09
C VAL A 392 26.50 -5.17 5.14
N ARG A 393 26.13 -6.42 5.44
CA ARG A 393 26.86 -7.27 6.43
C ARG A 393 27.31 -8.62 5.84
N PRO A 394 28.51 -9.14 6.21
CA PRO A 394 29.60 -8.48 6.93
C PRO A 394 30.49 -7.66 5.97
N VAL A 395 30.90 -6.47 6.40
CA VAL A 395 31.65 -5.50 5.60
C VAL A 395 33.01 -6.07 5.19
N ARG A 396 33.22 -6.27 3.88
CA ARG A 396 34.54 -6.41 3.26
C ARG A 396 34.91 -5.12 2.54
N SER A 397 36.19 -4.84 2.40
CA SER A 397 36.77 -3.62 1.84
C SER A 397 36.63 -3.44 0.31
N ASN A 398 35.66 -4.09 -0.37
CA ASN A 398 35.46 -3.96 -1.84
C ASN A 398 33.99 -3.90 -2.33
N MET A 399 33.05 -3.49 -1.48
CA MET A 399 31.64 -3.38 -1.88
C MET A 399 31.43 -2.35 -3.00
N GLN A 400 30.72 -2.75 -4.04
CA GLN A 400 30.24 -1.88 -5.12
C GLN A 400 28.71 -1.81 -5.09
N TYR A 401 28.16 -0.63 -5.42
CA TYR A 401 26.72 -0.39 -5.48
C TYR A 401 26.33 0.16 -6.83
N ASP A 402 25.36 -0.49 -7.48
CA ASP A 402 24.85 -0.09 -8.78
C ASP A 402 23.36 0.26 -8.68
N LEU A 403 22.94 1.31 -9.39
CA LEU A 403 21.54 1.67 -9.56
C LEU A 403 20.98 1.03 -10.84
N LEU A 404 19.82 0.40 -10.73
CA LEU A 404 19.09 -0.14 -11.87
C LEU A 404 17.70 0.49 -11.94
N ASN A 405 17.35 1.05 -13.10
CA ASN A 405 16.09 1.77 -13.34
C ASN A 405 15.85 2.96 -12.40
N ALA A 406 16.92 3.55 -11.85
CA ALA A 406 16.82 4.73 -11.01
C ALA A 406 16.56 5.98 -11.85
N PRO A 407 15.66 6.88 -11.41
CA PRO A 407 15.52 8.21 -12.01
C PRO A 407 16.85 8.98 -11.97
N SER A 408 17.02 9.95 -12.86
CA SER A 408 18.20 10.83 -12.93
C SER A 408 18.51 11.57 -11.62
N GLU A 409 17.48 11.79 -10.80
CA GLU A 409 17.53 12.50 -9.54
C GLU A 409 18.01 11.62 -8.38
N VAL A 410 18.13 10.30 -8.59
CA VAL A 410 18.65 9.36 -7.61
C VAL A 410 20.12 9.08 -7.91
N THR A 411 20.98 9.35 -6.93
CA THR A 411 22.45 9.15 -7.06
C THR A 411 23.00 8.38 -5.87
N ILE A 412 24.16 7.73 -6.05
CA ILE A 412 24.92 7.12 -4.96
C ILE A 412 26.21 7.92 -4.76
N THR A 413 26.53 8.24 -3.50
CA THR A 413 27.76 8.93 -3.09
C THR A 413 28.47 8.14 -1.99
N ASN A 414 29.80 8.26 -1.91
CA ASN A 414 30.65 7.61 -0.90
C ASN A 414 30.41 6.09 -0.78
N ASP A 415 30.08 5.44 -1.90
CA ASP A 415 29.85 3.99 -2.02
C ASP A 415 28.92 3.41 -0.94
N SER A 416 27.93 4.19 -0.47
CA SER A 416 26.97 3.71 0.54
C SER A 416 25.80 4.67 0.81
N ILE A 417 25.78 5.87 0.23
CA ILE A 417 24.71 6.85 0.50
C ILE A 417 23.92 7.09 -0.77
N ILE A 418 22.63 6.72 -0.77
CA ILE A 418 21.68 7.14 -1.80
C ILE A 418 21.23 8.56 -1.48
N ASN A 419 21.31 9.44 -2.47
CA ASN A 419 20.68 10.75 -2.43
C ASN A 419 19.52 10.75 -3.41
N ILE A 420 18.36 11.19 -2.94
CA ILE A 420 17.15 11.40 -3.74
C ILE A 420 16.98 12.91 -3.83
N GLY A 421 17.26 13.44 -5.02
CA GLY A 421 17.14 14.86 -5.35
C GLY A 421 15.69 15.31 -5.55
N SER A 422 15.54 16.59 -5.90
CA SER A 422 14.25 17.18 -6.26
C SER A 422 13.83 16.74 -7.66
N PHE A 423 12.66 16.13 -7.79
CA PHE A 423 12.07 15.75 -9.07
C PHE A 423 11.38 16.94 -9.75
N THR A 424 11.60 17.10 -11.06
CA THR A 424 10.91 18.08 -11.91
C THR A 424 9.67 17.49 -12.60
N GLN A 425 9.68 16.19 -12.90
CA GLN A 425 8.56 15.46 -13.49
C GLN A 425 7.67 14.83 -12.40
N LEU A 426 6.35 14.91 -12.56
CA LEU A 426 5.36 14.36 -11.64
C LEU A 426 5.23 12.83 -11.79
N PHE A 427 5.08 12.07 -10.71
CA PHE A 427 4.82 10.61 -10.71
C PHE A 427 4.15 10.17 -9.40
N ARG A 428 3.24 9.19 -9.40
CA ARG A 428 2.65 8.69 -8.13
C ARG A 428 3.54 7.68 -7.40
N LEU A 429 4.08 6.70 -8.14
CA LEU A 429 5.01 5.69 -7.67
C LEU A 429 6.07 5.43 -8.74
N ARG A 430 7.36 5.44 -8.38
CA ARG A 430 8.45 4.92 -9.22
C ARG A 430 9.23 3.86 -8.46
N GLU A 431 9.64 2.82 -9.17
CA GLU A 431 10.47 1.77 -8.60
C GLU A 431 11.85 1.78 -9.22
N PHE A 432 12.87 1.70 -8.37
CA PHE A 432 14.25 1.46 -8.80
C PHE A 432 14.90 0.41 -7.92
N LYS A 433 16.06 -0.07 -8.31
CA LYS A 433 16.79 -1.11 -7.56
C LYS A 433 18.19 -0.65 -7.26
N VAL A 434 18.67 -1.04 -6.09
CA VAL A 434 20.05 -0.87 -5.66
C VAL A 434 20.66 -2.25 -5.53
N ILE A 435 21.73 -2.47 -6.27
CA ILE A 435 22.43 -3.75 -6.32
C ILE A 435 23.73 -3.59 -5.56
N ALA A 436 23.91 -4.32 -4.46
CA ALA A 436 25.17 -4.40 -3.75
C ALA A 436 25.93 -5.64 -4.23
N SER A 437 27.16 -5.48 -4.72
CA SER A 437 28.00 -6.59 -5.21
C SER A 437 29.40 -6.55 -4.59
N MET A 438 30.01 -7.72 -4.42
CA MET A 438 31.43 -7.78 -4.06
C MET A 438 32.30 -7.58 -5.31
N GLY A 439 33.04 -6.47 -5.37
CA GLY A 439 33.97 -6.15 -6.47
C GLY A 439 33.34 -6.19 -7.87
N GLY A 440 32.07 -5.81 -8.00
CA GLY A 440 31.35 -5.82 -9.29
C GLY A 440 30.86 -7.20 -9.75
N SER A 441 30.89 -8.22 -8.89
CA SER A 441 30.48 -9.58 -9.26
C SER A 441 28.99 -9.68 -9.64
N SER A 442 28.69 -10.28 -10.80
CA SER A 442 27.33 -10.56 -11.25
C SER A 442 26.64 -11.71 -10.48
N THR A 443 27.41 -12.54 -9.75
CA THR A 443 26.93 -13.73 -9.04
C THR A 443 26.99 -13.60 -7.51
N LEU A 444 27.79 -12.66 -6.99
CA LEU A 444 27.89 -12.33 -5.57
C LEU A 444 27.29 -10.96 -5.29
N ARG A 445 25.96 -10.85 -5.49
CA ARG A 445 25.20 -9.63 -5.31
C ARG A 445 23.90 -9.85 -4.55
N ASP A 446 23.38 -8.77 -3.98
CA ASP A 446 22.03 -8.66 -3.44
C ASP A 446 21.36 -7.39 -3.97
N THR A 447 20.03 -7.36 -3.95
CA THR A 447 19.25 -6.30 -4.59
C THR A 447 18.15 -5.82 -3.67
N MET A 448 18.15 -4.53 -3.38
CA MET A 448 17.09 -3.84 -2.65
C MET A 448 16.22 -3.06 -3.65
N VAL A 449 14.89 -3.15 -3.52
CA VAL A 449 13.94 -2.38 -4.34
C VAL A 449 13.55 -1.09 -3.63
N TYR A 450 13.69 0.05 -4.27
CA TYR A 450 13.25 1.33 -3.74
C TYR A 450 11.96 1.76 -4.43
N LYS A 451 11.01 2.25 -3.64
CA LYS A 451 9.74 2.84 -4.08
C LYS A 451 9.79 4.34 -3.78
N LEU A 452 9.59 5.18 -4.79
CA LEU A 452 9.48 6.63 -4.66
C LEU A 452 8.02 7.01 -4.84
N ILE A 453 7.43 7.67 -3.86
CA ILE A 453 6.03 8.06 -3.84
C ILE A 453 5.95 9.59 -3.83
N ASP A 454 5.21 10.22 -4.75
CA ASP A 454 4.96 11.67 -4.68
C ASP A 454 3.72 11.96 -3.84
N THR A 455 3.94 12.46 -2.62
CA THR A 455 2.88 12.80 -1.67
C THR A 455 2.24 14.16 -1.88
N THR A 456 2.74 14.97 -2.83
CA THR A 456 2.08 16.23 -3.23
C THR A 456 0.85 15.98 -4.10
N LYS A 457 0.55 14.71 -4.42
CA LYS A 457 -0.64 14.28 -5.14
C LYS A 457 -1.62 13.63 -4.17
N ASN A 458 -2.87 14.14 -4.15
CA ASN A 458 -3.94 13.65 -3.28
C ASN A 458 -4.18 12.13 -3.44
N PRO A 459 -4.58 11.43 -2.37
CA PRO A 459 -5.18 10.11 -2.50
C PRO A 459 -6.47 10.25 -3.32
N PHE A 460 -6.48 9.68 -4.52
CA PHE A 460 -7.66 9.71 -5.38
C PHE A 460 -8.81 8.88 -4.78
N PRO A 461 -10.07 9.33 -4.93
CA PRO A 461 -11.28 8.60 -4.54
C PRO A 461 -11.64 7.42 -5.47
N GLY A 462 -10.77 7.05 -6.40
CA GLY A 462 -10.94 5.85 -7.23
C GLY A 462 -10.34 4.64 -6.53
N ASN A 463 -11.09 3.54 -6.45
CA ASN A 463 -10.75 2.31 -5.72
C ASN A 463 -9.46 1.58 -6.20
N GLY A 464 -8.62 2.17 -7.04
CA GLY A 464 -7.47 1.47 -7.63
C GLY A 464 -7.90 0.26 -8.47
N ILE A 465 -9.12 0.25 -8.96
CA ILE A 465 -9.61 -0.78 -9.87
C ILE A 465 -9.71 -0.06 -11.22
N GLU A 466 -8.94 -0.51 -12.22
CA GLU A 466 -9.15 -0.11 -13.62
C GLU A 466 -8.89 1.39 -13.94
N SER A 467 -7.84 1.96 -13.33
CA SER A 467 -7.44 3.38 -13.50
C SER A 467 -6.29 3.60 -14.51
N LEU A 468 -6.20 4.79 -15.13
CA LEU A 468 -5.16 5.20 -16.08
C LEU A 468 -4.58 6.59 -15.71
N GLU A 469 -3.26 6.69 -15.63
CA GLU A 469 -2.47 7.93 -15.66
C GLU A 469 -2.08 8.24 -17.12
N LEU A 470 -2.66 9.28 -17.70
CA LEU A 470 -2.40 9.72 -19.07
C LEU A 470 -1.50 10.97 -19.07
N THR A 471 -0.46 10.96 -19.87
CA THR A 471 0.24 12.18 -20.30
C THR A 471 0.12 12.33 -21.82
N ALA A 472 -0.52 13.41 -22.28
CA ALA A 472 -0.69 13.77 -23.67
C ALA A 472 -0.68 15.30 -23.82
N LYS A 473 0.00 15.81 -24.84
CA LYS A 473 0.00 17.23 -25.19
C LYS A 473 -0.67 17.42 -26.55
N LEU A 474 -1.47 18.48 -26.69
CA LEU A 474 -2.12 18.84 -27.96
C LEU A 474 -1.23 19.86 -28.69
N GLU A 475 -1.01 19.67 -29.99
CA GLU A 475 -0.05 20.48 -30.76
C GLU A 475 -0.37 21.96 -30.66
N GLY A 476 -1.63 22.36 -30.87
CA GLY A 476 -2.01 23.78 -30.84
C GLY A 476 -1.96 24.39 -29.44
N PHE A 477 -2.34 23.64 -28.41
CA PHE A 477 -2.43 24.12 -27.03
C PHE A 477 -1.05 24.17 -26.34
N TRP A 478 -0.04 23.49 -26.88
CA TRP A 478 1.31 23.44 -26.32
C TRP A 478 2.20 24.57 -26.84
N ASN A 479 2.60 25.48 -25.94
CA ASN A 479 3.48 26.60 -26.27
C ASN A 479 4.98 26.32 -26.08
N GLY A 480 5.36 25.11 -25.63
CA GLY A 480 6.74 24.74 -25.32
C GLY A 480 7.13 24.81 -23.85
N SER A 481 6.29 25.41 -23.00
CA SER A 481 6.46 25.43 -21.55
C SER A 481 5.22 24.94 -20.82
N GLN A 482 4.03 25.39 -21.23
CA GLN A 482 2.74 25.02 -20.65
C GLN A 482 1.74 24.69 -21.77
N MET A 483 0.77 23.85 -21.43
CA MET A 483 -0.38 23.58 -22.27
C MET A 483 -1.58 24.38 -21.77
N ASN A 484 -2.36 24.95 -22.68
CA ASN A 484 -3.71 25.41 -22.32
C ASN A 484 -4.55 24.20 -21.90
N GLU A 485 -5.23 24.29 -20.76
CA GLU A 485 -5.94 23.15 -20.17
C GLU A 485 -7.26 22.91 -20.92
N ASP A 486 -7.53 21.66 -21.31
CA ASP A 486 -8.77 21.31 -22.00
C ASP A 486 -9.15 19.84 -21.79
N SER A 487 -10.43 19.55 -22.02
CA SER A 487 -11.00 18.23 -21.83
C SER A 487 -10.71 17.31 -23.01
N VAL A 488 -10.26 16.10 -22.72
CA VAL A 488 -10.12 15.01 -23.69
C VAL A 488 -11.01 13.84 -23.32
N LYS A 489 -11.48 13.12 -24.35
CA LYS A 489 -12.18 11.85 -24.18
C LYS A 489 -11.21 10.71 -24.41
N ILE A 490 -11.08 9.87 -23.40
CA ILE A 490 -10.30 8.64 -23.42
C ILE A 490 -11.25 7.48 -23.71
N LEU A 491 -10.94 6.66 -24.71
CA LEU A 491 -11.67 5.44 -25.02
C LEU A 491 -10.77 4.23 -24.76
N ILE A 492 -11.35 3.22 -24.11
CA ILE A 492 -10.76 1.89 -24.01
C ILE A 492 -11.39 1.01 -25.08
N ARG A 493 -10.56 0.44 -25.95
CA ARG A 493 -11.01 -0.40 -27.06
C ARG A 493 -10.50 -1.83 -26.93
N ALA A 494 -11.32 -2.79 -27.33
CA ALA A 494 -10.93 -4.20 -27.40
C ALA A 494 -9.62 -4.36 -28.20
N SER A 495 -8.80 -5.34 -27.84
CA SER A 495 -7.53 -5.63 -28.53
C SER A 495 -7.69 -6.40 -29.86
N LEU A 496 -8.89 -6.91 -30.14
CA LEU A 496 -9.19 -7.69 -31.34
C LEU A 496 -10.21 -6.94 -32.20
N PHE A 497 -10.10 -7.09 -33.52
CA PHE A 497 -11.07 -6.60 -34.49
C PHE A 497 -12.49 -7.09 -34.12
N PRO A 498 -13.53 -6.23 -34.08
CA PRO A 498 -13.61 -4.88 -34.65
C PRO A 498 -13.17 -3.72 -33.73
N TYR A 499 -12.36 -3.99 -32.69
CA TYR A 499 -11.86 -2.99 -31.74
C TYR A 499 -12.99 -2.17 -31.10
N SER A 500 -14.05 -2.85 -30.67
CA SER A 500 -15.22 -2.23 -30.04
C SER A 500 -14.83 -1.38 -28.83
N ILE A 501 -15.52 -0.26 -28.65
CA ILE A 501 -15.39 0.55 -27.43
C ILE A 501 -15.93 -0.27 -26.26
N ILE A 502 -15.10 -0.47 -25.26
CA ILE A 502 -15.43 -1.17 -24.02
C ILE A 502 -15.84 -0.16 -22.96
N ASP A 503 -15.07 0.92 -22.84
CA ASP A 503 -15.37 1.98 -21.89
C ASP A 503 -14.84 3.34 -22.35
N SER A 504 -15.23 4.40 -21.66
CA SER A 504 -14.70 5.73 -21.90
C SER A 504 -14.73 6.62 -20.67
N ALA A 505 -13.81 7.57 -20.61
CA ALA A 505 -13.76 8.62 -19.60
C ALA A 505 -13.50 9.97 -20.25
N THR A 506 -14.09 11.05 -19.73
CA THR A 506 -13.76 12.42 -20.12
C THR A 506 -12.98 13.04 -18.98
N VAL A 507 -11.80 13.59 -19.28
CA VAL A 507 -10.89 14.16 -18.28
C VAL A 507 -10.31 15.48 -18.75
N LEU A 508 -10.02 16.37 -17.81
CA LEU A 508 -9.31 17.62 -18.07
C LEU A 508 -7.80 17.34 -18.07
N LEU A 509 -7.11 17.60 -19.18
CA LEU A 509 -5.65 17.64 -19.20
C LEU A 509 -5.19 18.95 -18.57
N ASN A 510 -4.35 18.86 -17.54
CA ASN A 510 -3.78 20.05 -16.91
C ASN A 510 -2.68 20.70 -17.76
N SER A 511 -2.07 21.77 -17.27
CA SER A 511 -1.02 22.53 -17.95
C SER A 511 0.25 21.76 -18.30
N ASN A 512 0.44 20.55 -17.77
CA ASN A 512 1.52 19.64 -18.16
C ASN A 512 1.10 18.56 -19.17
N GLY A 513 -0.17 18.57 -19.61
CA GLY A 513 -0.76 17.52 -20.43
C GLY A 513 -1.10 16.25 -19.64
N TYR A 514 -1.26 16.33 -18.31
CA TYR A 514 -1.52 15.17 -17.47
C TYR A 514 -2.99 15.07 -17.05
N ALA A 515 -3.54 13.86 -17.06
CA ALA A 515 -4.84 13.54 -16.46
C ALA A 515 -4.86 12.12 -15.86
N LEU A 516 -5.80 11.90 -14.94
CA LEU A 516 -6.13 10.58 -14.41
C LEU A 516 -7.58 10.23 -14.75
N SER A 517 -7.83 8.99 -15.19
CA SER A 517 -9.17 8.46 -15.44
C SER A 517 -9.42 7.11 -14.77
N ASN A 518 -10.69 6.78 -14.53
CA ASN A 518 -11.14 5.45 -14.12
C ASN A 518 -12.07 4.86 -15.18
N PHE A 519 -12.07 3.54 -15.28
CA PHE A 519 -12.96 2.75 -16.11
C PHE A 519 -13.69 1.74 -15.23
N PHE A 520 -14.92 1.39 -15.61
CA PHE A 520 -15.82 0.53 -14.84
C PHE A 520 -16.31 -0.68 -15.65
N ASN A 521 -16.10 -0.66 -16.97
CA ASN A 521 -16.58 -1.71 -17.88
C ASN A 521 -15.45 -2.59 -18.43
N ILE A 522 -14.22 -2.42 -17.94
CA ILE A 522 -13.06 -3.17 -18.42
C ILE A 522 -12.78 -4.30 -17.43
N SER A 523 -12.25 -5.44 -17.87
CA SER A 523 -11.88 -6.54 -16.97
C SER A 523 -10.37 -6.58 -16.70
N PRO A 524 -9.92 -6.77 -15.44
CA PRO A 524 -8.51 -6.93 -15.12
C PRO A 524 -7.89 -8.13 -15.84
N GLY A 525 -6.62 -8.00 -16.24
CA GLY A 525 -5.91 -9.06 -16.96
C GLY A 525 -6.21 -9.14 -18.46
N ILE A 526 -7.14 -8.32 -18.98
CA ILE A 526 -7.41 -8.22 -20.42
C ILE A 526 -6.63 -7.04 -21.02
N TYR A 527 -6.16 -7.24 -22.26
CA TYR A 527 -5.41 -6.24 -23.02
C TYR A 527 -6.35 -5.36 -23.85
N TYR A 528 -6.15 -4.04 -23.78
CA TYR A 528 -6.94 -3.04 -24.51
C TYR A 528 -6.08 -1.99 -25.19
N TYR A 529 -6.59 -1.39 -26.26
CA TYR A 529 -6.04 -0.16 -26.82
C TYR A 529 -6.57 1.06 -26.09
N LEU A 530 -5.73 2.08 -25.99
CA LEU A 530 -6.08 3.41 -25.52
C LEU A 530 -6.27 4.33 -26.73
N VAL A 531 -7.35 5.11 -26.74
CA VAL A 531 -7.57 6.16 -27.73
C VAL A 531 -7.82 7.48 -27.03
N VAL A 532 -7.10 8.52 -27.42
CA VAL A 532 -7.34 9.90 -26.97
C VAL A 532 -8.01 10.66 -28.09
N LYS A 533 -9.13 11.30 -27.77
CA LYS A 533 -9.87 12.23 -28.65
C LYS A 533 -9.95 13.59 -27.99
N HIS A 534 -9.70 14.63 -28.76
CA HIS A 534 -9.95 16.02 -28.38
C HIS A 534 -10.80 16.69 -29.45
N ARG A 535 -11.46 17.81 -29.11
CA ARG A 535 -12.46 18.48 -29.97
C ARG A 535 -11.89 18.96 -31.30
N ASN A 536 -10.58 19.18 -31.40
CA ASN A 536 -9.93 19.76 -32.56
C ASN A 536 -8.64 19.04 -32.96
N SER A 537 -8.48 17.80 -32.51
CA SER A 537 -7.33 16.97 -32.81
C SER A 537 -7.74 15.71 -33.53
N ILE A 538 -6.81 15.13 -34.28
CA ILE A 538 -6.99 13.76 -34.75
C ILE A 538 -7.09 12.83 -33.54
N GLU A 539 -7.89 11.79 -33.66
CA GLU A 539 -7.83 10.73 -32.65
C GLU A 539 -6.50 9.99 -32.71
N THR A 540 -5.95 9.66 -31.55
CA THR A 540 -4.62 9.04 -31.44
C THR A 540 -4.69 7.77 -30.61
N TRP A 541 -4.18 6.67 -31.18
CA TRP A 541 -4.19 5.34 -30.57
C TRP A 541 -2.85 5.02 -29.93
N SER A 542 -2.87 4.29 -28.81
CA SER A 542 -1.64 3.70 -28.26
C SER A 542 -1.00 2.73 -29.24
N LYS A 543 0.34 2.73 -29.32
CA LYS A 543 1.10 1.79 -30.16
C LYS A 543 0.86 0.34 -29.78
N THR A 544 0.80 0.08 -28.48
CA THR A 544 0.64 -1.25 -27.90
C THR A 544 -0.64 -1.31 -27.08
N VAL A 545 -1.16 -2.52 -26.93
CA VAL A 545 -2.23 -2.81 -25.97
C VAL A 545 -1.68 -2.76 -24.54
N MET A 546 -2.53 -2.38 -23.59
CA MET A 546 -2.23 -2.29 -22.16
C MET A 546 -3.14 -3.23 -21.38
N GLN A 547 -2.61 -3.83 -20.32
CA GLN A 547 -3.35 -4.77 -19.47
C GLN A 547 -3.66 -4.13 -18.12
N PHE A 548 -4.90 -3.74 -17.89
CA PHE A 548 -5.35 -3.18 -16.61
C PHE A 548 -5.28 -4.24 -15.50
N THR A 549 -4.77 -3.85 -14.33
CA THR A 549 -4.65 -4.69 -13.14
C THR A 549 -5.47 -4.12 -11.99
N THR A 550 -5.84 -4.96 -11.04
CA THR A 550 -6.31 -4.49 -9.72
C THR A 550 -5.13 -3.87 -8.97
N GLY A 551 -5.26 -2.63 -8.51
CA GLY A 551 -4.24 -1.89 -7.78
C GLY A 551 -3.89 -0.51 -8.38
N ASP A 552 -2.63 -0.35 -8.79
CA ASP A 552 -2.13 0.96 -9.24
C ASP A 552 -2.63 1.31 -10.65
N PRO A 553 -2.88 2.61 -10.95
CA PRO A 553 -3.19 3.05 -12.30
C PRO A 553 -2.08 2.70 -13.29
N ILE A 554 -2.45 2.41 -14.53
CA ILE A 554 -1.47 2.24 -15.61
C ILE A 554 -1.04 3.60 -16.11
N ALA A 555 0.27 3.82 -16.27
CA ALA A 555 0.78 5.03 -16.89
C ALA A 555 0.97 4.85 -18.40
N TYR A 556 0.44 5.79 -19.18
CA TYR A 556 0.71 5.91 -20.61
C TYR A 556 1.05 7.35 -21.00
N ASP A 557 2.24 7.53 -21.57
CA ASP A 557 2.79 8.84 -21.89
C ASP A 557 3.10 8.93 -23.40
N PHE A 558 2.29 9.72 -24.12
CA PHE A 558 2.46 10.00 -25.55
C PHE A 558 3.62 10.97 -25.83
N THR A 559 4.07 11.75 -24.85
CA THR A 559 5.00 12.87 -25.05
C THR A 559 6.45 12.45 -25.20
N THR A 560 6.78 11.23 -24.74
CA THR A 560 8.17 10.73 -24.69
C THR A 560 8.76 10.28 -26.03
N SER A 561 7.95 9.83 -26.99
CA SER A 561 8.41 9.36 -28.30
C SER A 561 7.26 9.26 -29.29
N LYS A 562 7.50 9.56 -30.57
CA LYS A 562 6.52 9.30 -31.64
C LYS A 562 6.03 7.84 -31.66
N THR A 563 6.89 6.89 -31.26
CA THR A 563 6.58 5.45 -31.25
C THR A 563 5.56 5.05 -30.18
N LYS A 564 5.08 5.99 -29.36
CA LYS A 564 3.98 5.81 -28.42
C LYS A 564 2.61 5.87 -29.09
N ALA A 565 2.50 6.46 -30.27
CA ALA A 565 1.28 6.39 -31.05
C ALA A 565 1.36 5.29 -32.11
N PHE A 566 0.22 4.67 -32.40
CA PHE A 566 0.10 3.79 -33.56
C PHE A 566 0.48 4.56 -34.84
N GLY A 567 1.19 3.91 -35.76
CA GLY A 567 1.72 4.57 -36.97
C GLY A 567 2.82 5.62 -36.73
N ASP A 568 3.35 5.75 -35.51
CA ASP A 568 4.28 6.82 -35.11
C ASP A 568 3.69 8.24 -35.31
N ASN A 569 2.38 8.34 -35.12
CA ASN A 569 1.55 9.48 -35.54
C ASN A 569 1.48 10.61 -34.51
N LEU A 570 2.63 11.24 -34.21
CA LEU A 570 2.74 12.38 -33.29
C LEU A 570 3.64 13.48 -33.86
N LYS A 571 3.34 14.73 -33.53
CA LYS A 571 4.13 15.91 -33.86
C LYS A 571 5.22 16.13 -32.83
N TYR A 572 6.48 16.31 -33.24
CA TYR A 572 7.50 16.86 -32.34
C TYR A 572 7.42 18.39 -32.30
N LYS A 573 7.16 18.98 -31.12
CA LYS A 573 7.07 20.43 -30.90
C LYS A 573 7.69 20.81 -29.56
N SER A 574 8.68 21.71 -29.60
CA SER A 574 9.29 22.30 -28.40
C SER A 574 9.74 21.29 -27.33
N GLY A 575 10.47 20.26 -27.75
CA GLY A 575 11.04 19.26 -26.83
C GLY A 575 10.20 18.00 -26.63
N GLU A 576 8.92 18.02 -27.02
CA GLU A 576 7.93 17.01 -26.65
C GLU A 576 7.15 16.51 -27.87
N TYR A 577 6.59 15.30 -27.78
CA TYR A 577 5.65 14.79 -28.77
C TYR A 577 4.20 15.16 -28.42
N CYS A 578 3.48 15.70 -29.40
CA CYS A 578 2.11 16.20 -29.26
C CYS A 578 1.19 15.47 -30.25
N ILE A 579 -0.08 15.35 -29.88
CA ILE A 579 -1.15 14.91 -30.76
C ILE A 579 -1.42 16.04 -31.76
N TYR A 580 -1.51 15.70 -33.05
CA TYR A 580 -1.77 16.67 -34.11
C TYR A 580 -3.14 17.33 -33.95
N SER A 581 -3.17 18.65 -34.04
CA SER A 581 -4.38 19.47 -34.06
C SER A 581 -4.84 19.72 -35.51
N GLY A 582 -6.07 20.20 -35.69
CA GLY A 582 -6.61 20.62 -37.00
C GLY A 582 -7.79 19.80 -37.51
N ASP A 583 -8.10 18.65 -36.93
CA ASP A 583 -9.29 17.85 -37.30
C ASP A 583 -10.51 18.37 -36.51
N VAL A 584 -11.10 19.47 -36.98
CA VAL A 584 -12.21 20.17 -36.32
C VAL A 584 -13.56 19.60 -36.71
N ASN A 585 -13.62 18.84 -37.81
CA ASN A 585 -14.82 18.15 -38.26
C ASN A 585 -14.92 16.70 -37.71
N GLN A 586 -13.85 16.18 -37.11
CA GLN A 586 -13.73 14.86 -36.49
C GLN A 586 -13.90 13.68 -37.47
N ASP A 587 -13.52 13.85 -38.74
CA ASP A 587 -13.55 12.80 -39.77
C ASP A 587 -12.28 11.92 -39.78
N GLY A 588 -11.25 12.33 -39.03
CA GLY A 588 -9.99 11.61 -38.89
C GLY A 588 -8.91 12.02 -39.88
N VAL A 589 -9.10 13.09 -40.66
CA VAL A 589 -8.09 13.67 -41.54
C VAL A 589 -8.06 15.18 -41.28
N VAL A 590 -6.89 15.81 -41.36
CA VAL A 590 -6.80 17.27 -41.42
C VAL A 590 -6.75 17.65 -42.89
N ASP A 591 -7.80 18.31 -43.41
CA ASP A 591 -7.84 18.68 -44.83
C ASP A 591 -8.49 20.04 -45.11
N ALA A 592 -8.75 20.33 -46.39
CA ALA A 592 -9.32 21.60 -46.82
C ALA A 592 -10.70 21.88 -46.20
N THR A 593 -11.44 20.86 -45.79
CA THR A 593 -12.74 21.02 -45.14
C THR A 593 -12.60 21.53 -43.71
N ASP A 594 -11.54 21.13 -42.99
CA ASP A 594 -11.20 21.70 -41.69
C ASP A 594 -10.71 23.14 -41.83
N ASN A 595 -9.74 23.37 -42.73
CA ASN A 595 -9.19 24.71 -42.96
C ASN A 595 -10.30 25.69 -43.34
N SER A 596 -11.26 25.29 -44.18
CA SER A 596 -12.37 26.17 -44.55
C SER A 596 -13.22 26.63 -43.37
N ARG A 597 -13.34 25.81 -42.30
CA ARG A 597 -14.08 26.19 -41.09
C ARG A 597 -13.26 27.15 -40.26
N ILE A 598 -11.99 26.84 -40.05
CA ILE A 598 -11.07 27.68 -39.29
C ILE A 598 -10.91 29.04 -39.96
N ASP A 599 -10.71 29.09 -41.28
CA ASP A 599 -10.59 30.33 -42.05
C ASP A 599 -11.85 31.20 -41.97
N ASN A 600 -13.04 30.59 -42.01
CA ASN A 600 -14.30 31.32 -41.88
C ASN A 600 -14.44 31.93 -40.48
N ASP A 601 -14.11 31.17 -39.43
CA ASP A 601 -14.20 31.65 -38.06
C ASP A 601 -13.10 32.69 -37.75
N ALA A 602 -11.90 32.50 -38.30
CA ALA A 602 -10.79 33.44 -38.22
C ALA A 602 -11.12 34.78 -38.91
N PHE A 603 -11.76 34.73 -40.09
CA PHE A 603 -12.22 35.93 -40.80
C PHE A 603 -13.27 36.70 -39.98
N ASN A 604 -14.11 35.99 -39.23
CA ASN A 604 -15.14 36.58 -38.38
C ASN A 604 -14.62 36.98 -36.99
N PHE A 605 -13.36 36.68 -36.65
CA PHE A 605 -12.81 36.84 -35.30
C PHE A 605 -13.71 36.17 -34.25
N GLU A 606 -14.12 34.94 -34.51
CA GLU A 606 -14.94 34.18 -33.55
C GLU A 606 -14.17 34.00 -32.24
N THR A 607 -14.86 34.14 -31.11
CA THR A 607 -14.23 34.08 -29.77
C THR A 607 -14.94 33.10 -28.85
N GLY A 608 -14.21 32.58 -27.86
CA GLY A 608 -14.71 31.69 -26.82
C GLY A 608 -14.41 30.21 -27.09
N TYR A 609 -15.15 29.32 -26.44
CA TYR A 609 -14.91 27.88 -26.51
C TYR A 609 -15.50 27.25 -27.79
N VAL A 610 -14.83 27.44 -28.91
CA VAL A 610 -15.22 26.90 -30.23
C VAL A 610 -14.27 25.81 -30.73
N VAL A 611 -14.72 24.94 -31.62
CA VAL A 611 -13.90 23.79 -32.10
C VAL A 611 -12.77 24.21 -33.04
N THR A 612 -12.89 25.39 -33.65
CA THR A 612 -11.95 25.97 -34.61
C THR A 612 -10.80 26.74 -33.93
N ASP A 613 -10.92 27.03 -32.64
CA ASP A 613 -9.83 27.52 -31.79
C ASP A 613 -8.87 26.35 -31.47
N LEU A 614 -7.78 26.27 -32.22
CA LEU A 614 -6.74 25.25 -32.12
C LEU A 614 -5.69 25.59 -31.07
N THR A 615 -5.48 26.86 -30.76
CA THR A 615 -4.49 27.30 -29.76
C THR A 615 -5.05 27.28 -28.34
N GLY A 616 -6.37 27.37 -28.18
CA GLY A 616 -7.06 27.42 -26.90
C GLY A 616 -6.92 28.78 -26.21
N ASP A 617 -6.71 29.86 -26.96
CA ASP A 617 -6.57 31.22 -26.42
C ASP A 617 -7.88 32.04 -26.47
N GLU A 618 -8.99 31.36 -26.81
CA GLU A 618 -10.34 31.92 -26.93
C GLU A 618 -10.54 32.86 -28.13
N VAL A 619 -9.62 32.90 -29.10
CA VAL A 619 -9.77 33.69 -30.34
C VAL A 619 -9.37 32.84 -31.53
N VAL A 620 -10.26 32.70 -32.52
CA VAL A 620 -9.89 32.05 -33.78
C VAL A 620 -9.20 33.07 -34.67
N ASP A 621 -7.94 32.84 -35.02
CA ASP A 621 -7.18 33.73 -35.90
C ASP A 621 -6.18 32.99 -36.83
N ALA A 622 -5.18 33.72 -37.34
CA ALA A 622 -4.19 33.18 -38.26
C ALA A 622 -3.29 32.10 -37.61
N ASP A 623 -3.09 32.14 -36.29
CA ASP A 623 -2.28 31.15 -35.58
C ASP A 623 -2.95 29.77 -35.57
N ASP A 624 -4.29 29.72 -35.48
CA ASP A 624 -5.06 28.47 -35.67
C ASP A 624 -4.98 27.96 -37.10
N ALA A 625 -5.23 28.84 -38.08
CA ALA A 625 -5.21 28.47 -39.49
C ALA A 625 -3.85 27.87 -39.91
N VAL A 626 -2.74 28.45 -39.43
CA VAL A 626 -1.38 27.95 -39.70
C VAL A 626 -1.18 26.53 -39.18
N ILE A 627 -1.77 26.13 -38.05
CA ILE A 627 -1.65 24.76 -37.55
C ILE A 627 -2.35 23.79 -38.50
N ALA A 628 -3.59 24.09 -38.88
CA ALA A 628 -4.37 23.22 -39.76
C ALA A 628 -3.79 23.16 -41.18
N ASP A 629 -3.37 24.29 -41.76
CA ASP A 629 -2.70 24.35 -43.08
C ASP A 629 -1.44 23.50 -43.15
N ASN A 630 -0.61 23.57 -42.11
CA ASN A 630 0.62 22.77 -42.04
C ASN A 630 0.30 21.27 -41.96
N ASN A 631 -0.71 20.88 -41.16
CA ASN A 631 -1.07 19.49 -40.99
C ASN A 631 -1.80 18.91 -42.21
N ALA A 632 -2.66 19.71 -42.85
CA ALA A 632 -3.29 19.37 -44.13
C ALA A 632 -2.25 19.17 -45.24
N SER A 633 -1.27 20.07 -45.34
CA SER A 633 -0.18 19.96 -46.31
C SER A 633 0.69 18.70 -46.10
N ASN A 634 0.74 18.19 -44.87
CA ASN A 634 1.46 16.96 -44.51
C ASN A 634 0.58 15.70 -44.58
N PHE A 635 -0.67 15.81 -45.04
CA PHE A 635 -1.63 14.70 -45.11
C PHE A 635 -1.80 14.00 -43.76
N VAL A 636 -1.84 14.78 -42.67
CA VAL A 636 -2.03 14.25 -41.32
C VAL A 636 -3.41 13.61 -41.21
N ALA A 637 -3.44 12.35 -40.77
CA ALA A 637 -4.66 11.59 -40.57
C ALA A 637 -4.53 10.67 -39.35
N ALA A 638 -5.65 10.29 -38.76
CA ALA A 638 -5.73 9.29 -37.71
C ALA A 638 -5.27 7.92 -38.25
N VAL A 639 -4.37 7.27 -37.50
CA VAL A 639 -3.89 5.92 -37.83
C VAL A 639 -4.36 4.93 -36.76
N ARG A 640 -4.95 3.82 -37.22
CA ARG A 640 -5.62 2.81 -36.37
C ARG A 640 -4.98 1.42 -36.57
N PRO A 641 -5.05 0.52 -35.57
CA PRO A 641 -4.57 -0.87 -35.64
C PRO A 641 -5.15 -1.75 -36.76
#